data_AF-S9U3U3-F1
#
_entry.id   AF-S9U3U3-F1
#
_cell.length_a   1.000
_cell.length_b   1.000
_cell.length_c   1.000
_cell.angle_alpha   90.00
_cell.angle_beta   90.00
_cell.angle_gamma   90.00
#
_symmetry.space_group_name_H-M   'P 1'
#
loop_
_entity.id
_entity.type
_entity.pdbx_description
1 polymer ?
#
loop_
_entity_poly.entity_id
_entity_poly.type
_entity_poly.pdbx_seq_one_letter_code
_entity_poly.pdbx_strand_id
1 'polypeptide(L)'
;MNWLQRNLLAAHKSNWGSDDPSNEHYHYDGVRAFRDALFPLPKEGVLREPSGDEEWKKVVDTYPFLFARCFRDEDTVRRLATEKGEHAILYAVQKLLDTVATQYTSTDRARLRPQSLMPSPPTRAARSELATLWRCISPLLRVWHQQRARVRRAAREGVLSSFLDAITATAAHGDAVADRQMVNAIRHSAESLCSSLLHNEALVRGIGLDYFAGVARCLRDDLRTTLPNAVVHCLLLSMGQPTALTAGDDALHRYLAAPAKQRWLPALSLVEQGHGERAFRVTGSHLRALLSGLQSISIPETWRQALQCTEVFEQRYAVLPDAAGALKLILNLEQQSWQRAFDVLRYFKGGDKASERKRSGKAVLDELVPTRVLRDLQLLTVKHAAWQTTLQLMDSLRAADRHAKTEKKVVGFMNVLYCVYAAATAGNVDLAVHYFVALSTVPGVKGTSPFNEITVATAMVAMLDRGHYDGVVRLAARLLAELTKGDGHRPSLTRDGYSMCIAALLLGALLSGDYARVTRTFERLLRQQADGGAPADAVLKDIRRNVLDRSLVLFAMTGMTHLNAPIRLIFDVLGSESVYSYYEEGDDFEGRQRLTNKHRRPLYIPPQHCHANNATLAKAFGLYQKQLESEKDTTATISTLLAETMTTGGVGMEYLQTIMC
;
A
#
# COMPACT_ATOMS: atom_id res chain seq x y z
N MET A 1 45.49 22.73 -1.49
CA MET A 1 46.35 21.59 -1.85
C MET A 1 46.05 21.20 -3.29
N ASN A 2 47.05 21.30 -4.17
CA ASN A 2 46.89 21.33 -5.62
C ASN A 2 46.89 19.88 -6.19
N TRP A 3 45.83 19.41 -6.86
CA TRP A 3 45.78 18.05 -7.44
C TRP A 3 46.81 17.80 -8.54
N LEU A 4 47.39 18.88 -9.08
CA LEU A 4 48.63 18.86 -9.88
C LEU A 4 49.78 18.13 -9.16
N GLN A 5 49.84 18.17 -7.82
CA GLN A 5 50.87 17.50 -7.03
C GLN A 5 50.56 16.01 -6.75
N ARG A 6 49.35 15.52 -7.06
CA ARG A 6 48.97 14.09 -6.91
C ARG A 6 49.00 13.30 -8.22
N ASN A 7 49.57 13.84 -9.30
CA ASN A 7 49.76 13.16 -10.59
C ASN A 7 48.50 12.64 -11.32
N LEU A 8 47.28 12.97 -10.87
CA LEU A 8 46.04 12.51 -11.52
C LEU A 8 45.65 13.34 -12.77
N LEU A 9 46.15 14.58 -12.89
CA LEU A 9 45.96 15.44 -14.07
C LEU A 9 47.27 15.72 -14.84
N ALA A 10 48.41 15.28 -14.33
CA ALA A 10 49.74 15.62 -14.88
C ALA A 10 50.12 14.86 -16.17
N ALA A 11 49.28 13.92 -16.63
CA ALA A 11 49.58 13.06 -17.78
C ALA A 11 48.61 13.26 -18.97
N HIS A 12 47.85 14.35 -19.03
CA HIS A 12 46.93 14.57 -20.14
C HIS A 12 47.53 15.49 -21.20
N LYS A 13 48.11 14.89 -22.25
CA LYS A 13 48.33 15.60 -23.51
C LYS A 13 46.96 15.73 -24.19
N SER A 14 46.52 16.96 -24.49
CA SER A 14 45.31 17.11 -25.29
C SER A 14 45.56 16.51 -26.68
N ASN A 15 44.62 15.73 -27.20
CA ASN A 15 44.74 15.18 -28.57
C ASN A 15 44.60 16.26 -29.65
N TRP A 16 44.39 17.51 -29.23
CA TRP A 16 44.10 18.67 -30.08
C TRP A 16 45.28 19.66 -30.18
N GLY A 17 46.44 19.33 -29.63
CA GLY A 17 47.70 20.04 -29.92
C GLY A 17 47.85 21.41 -29.28
N SER A 18 46.99 21.82 -28.34
CA SER A 18 47.24 23.00 -27.50
C SER A 18 47.24 22.62 -26.02
N ASP A 19 48.36 22.88 -25.35
CA ASP A 19 48.51 22.81 -23.88
C ASP A 19 48.15 24.16 -23.22
N ASP A 20 47.40 25.02 -23.94
CA ASP A 20 46.96 26.30 -23.41
C ASP A 20 45.83 26.10 -22.38
N PRO A 21 46.07 26.40 -21.08
CA PRO A 21 45.09 26.24 -20.03
C PRO A 21 43.90 27.21 -20.15
N SER A 22 43.91 28.13 -21.12
CA SER A 22 42.76 28.99 -21.45
C SER A 22 41.81 28.38 -22.50
N ASN A 23 42.20 27.26 -23.14
CA ASN A 23 41.40 26.61 -24.18
C ASN A 23 40.29 25.72 -23.57
N GLU A 24 39.04 25.92 -23.98
CA GLU A 24 37.88 25.12 -23.53
C GLU A 24 38.05 23.62 -23.79
N HIS A 25 38.80 23.23 -24.84
CA HIS A 25 39.07 21.82 -25.17
C HIS A 25 40.03 21.15 -24.18
N TYR A 26 41.03 21.89 -23.66
CA TYR A 26 41.95 21.43 -22.63
C TYR A 26 41.21 21.17 -21.31
N HIS A 27 40.27 22.06 -20.95
CA HIS A 27 39.40 21.86 -19.80
C HIS A 27 38.44 20.67 -19.95
N TYR A 28 37.94 20.40 -21.16
CA TYR A 28 37.05 19.28 -21.42
C TYR A 28 37.77 17.92 -21.30
N ASP A 29 38.98 17.82 -21.85
CA ASP A 29 39.83 16.63 -21.73
C ASP A 29 40.25 16.36 -20.28
N GLY A 30 40.59 17.40 -19.51
CA GLY A 30 40.91 17.27 -18.09
C GLY A 30 39.74 16.80 -17.23
N VAL A 31 38.52 17.29 -17.48
CA VAL A 31 37.30 16.82 -16.79
C VAL A 31 36.98 15.37 -17.15
N ARG A 32 37.19 14.98 -18.41
CA ARG A 32 36.99 13.59 -18.86
C ARG A 32 37.99 12.63 -18.22
N ALA A 33 39.27 13.00 -18.16
CA ALA A 33 40.31 12.23 -17.50
C ALA A 33 40.04 12.05 -16.01
N PHE A 34 39.62 13.14 -15.35
CA PHE A 34 39.27 13.13 -13.94
C PHE A 34 38.02 12.27 -13.66
N ARG A 35 37.02 12.32 -14.55
CA ARG A 35 35.85 11.44 -14.52
C ARG A 35 36.23 9.98 -14.67
N ASP A 36 37.06 9.66 -15.66
CA ASP A 36 37.48 8.28 -15.94
C ASP A 36 38.42 7.73 -14.85
N ALA A 37 39.11 8.60 -14.11
CA ALA A 37 39.88 8.22 -12.91
C ALA A 37 38.97 7.95 -11.69
N LEU A 38 37.93 8.75 -11.49
CA LEU A 38 36.97 8.57 -10.38
C LEU A 38 35.97 7.43 -10.62
N PHE A 39 35.57 7.21 -11.87
CA PHE A 39 34.56 6.25 -12.30
C PHE A 39 35.05 5.48 -13.54
N PRO A 40 36.06 4.60 -13.39
CA PRO A 40 36.67 3.90 -14.50
C PRO A 40 35.66 3.03 -15.25
N LEU A 41 35.79 2.96 -16.57
CA LEU A 41 34.97 2.06 -17.39
C LEU A 41 35.22 0.59 -16.97
N PRO A 42 34.17 -0.23 -16.83
CA PRO A 42 34.34 -1.66 -16.61
C PRO A 42 35.07 -2.24 -17.83
N LYS A 43 36.31 -2.73 -17.64
CA LYS A 43 37.01 -3.51 -18.65
C LYS A 43 36.51 -4.95 -18.57
N GLU A 44 36.05 -5.50 -19.69
CA GLU A 44 35.66 -6.91 -19.77
C GLU A 44 36.79 -7.80 -19.22
N GLY A 45 36.44 -8.66 -18.26
CA GLY A 45 37.33 -9.71 -17.76
C GLY A 45 38.31 -9.33 -16.63
N VAL A 46 38.29 -8.10 -16.08
CA VAL A 46 39.16 -7.73 -14.95
C VAL A 46 38.34 -7.21 -13.76
N LEU A 47 38.16 -8.06 -12.74
CA LEU A 47 37.76 -7.63 -11.40
C LEU A 47 38.90 -6.79 -10.81
N ARG A 48 38.83 -5.46 -10.95
CA ARG A 48 39.72 -4.56 -10.20
C ARG A 48 39.13 -4.31 -8.81
N GLU A 49 40.01 -4.27 -7.82
CA GLU A 49 39.67 -3.81 -6.48
C GLU A 49 39.05 -2.40 -6.57
N PRO A 50 37.92 -2.15 -5.88
CA PRO A 50 37.28 -0.85 -5.89
C PRO A 50 38.27 0.20 -5.37
N SER A 51 38.51 1.25 -6.16
CA SER A 51 39.19 2.46 -5.67
C SER A 51 38.54 2.87 -4.35
N GLY A 52 39.35 3.17 -3.33
CA GLY A 52 38.89 3.26 -1.94
C GLY A 52 37.62 4.11 -1.77
N ASP A 53 36.65 3.61 -1.01
CA ASP A 53 35.30 4.18 -0.82
C ASP A 53 35.23 5.63 -0.32
N GLU A 54 36.38 6.27 -0.07
CA GLU A 54 36.50 7.65 0.39
C GLU A 54 36.97 8.66 -0.66
N GLU A 55 37.55 8.26 -1.80
CA GLU A 55 38.16 9.25 -2.71
C GLU A 55 37.14 10.16 -3.38
N TRP A 56 36.04 9.60 -3.90
CA TRP A 56 34.96 10.39 -4.48
C TRP A 56 34.28 11.29 -3.43
N LYS A 57 34.17 10.83 -2.16
CA LYS A 57 33.63 11.65 -1.06
C LYS A 57 34.52 12.85 -0.78
N LYS A 58 35.84 12.64 -0.67
CA LYS A 58 36.83 13.72 -0.52
C LYS A 58 36.75 14.73 -1.66
N VAL A 59 36.51 14.27 -2.89
CA VAL A 59 36.32 15.15 -4.05
C VAL A 59 35.02 15.95 -3.95
N VAL A 60 33.88 15.32 -3.60
CA VAL A 60 32.61 16.03 -3.37
C VAL A 60 32.77 17.09 -2.27
N ASP A 61 33.41 16.74 -1.15
CA ASP A 61 33.56 17.61 0.00
C ASP A 61 34.53 18.77 -0.25
N THR A 62 35.61 18.54 -1.01
CA THR A 62 36.67 19.54 -1.20
C THR A 62 36.52 20.35 -2.48
N TYR A 63 35.95 19.76 -3.54
CA TYR A 63 35.82 20.36 -4.88
C TYR A 63 34.46 20.04 -5.53
N PRO A 64 33.34 20.46 -4.91
CA PRO A 64 31.98 20.12 -5.35
C PRO A 64 31.68 20.55 -6.79
N PHE A 65 32.26 21.66 -7.25
CA PHE A 65 32.09 22.14 -8.62
C PHE A 65 32.79 21.24 -9.67
N LEU A 66 34.03 20.82 -9.39
CA LEU A 66 34.76 19.90 -10.26
C LEU A 66 34.04 18.55 -10.34
N PHE A 67 33.55 18.08 -9.18
CA PHE A 67 32.70 16.90 -9.13
C PHE A 67 31.45 17.07 -10.01
N ALA A 68 30.71 18.17 -9.88
CA ALA A 68 29.50 18.42 -10.67
C ALA A 68 29.75 18.47 -12.18
N ARG A 69 30.92 18.96 -12.63
CA ARG A 69 31.31 18.94 -14.05
C ARG A 69 31.47 17.52 -14.61
N CYS A 70 31.74 16.52 -13.76
CA CYS A 70 31.91 15.14 -14.18
C CYS A 70 30.59 14.43 -14.51
N PHE A 71 29.45 14.94 -14.02
CA PHE A 71 28.13 14.30 -14.15
C PHE A 71 27.21 15.07 -15.09
N ARG A 72 27.63 15.20 -16.35
CA ARG A 72 26.80 15.79 -17.41
C ARG A 72 25.83 14.80 -18.04
N ASP A 73 26.10 13.51 -17.93
CA ASP A 73 25.36 12.39 -18.52
C ASP A 73 24.81 11.42 -17.46
N GLU A 74 23.65 10.84 -17.77
CA GLU A 74 22.97 9.89 -16.87
C GLU A 74 23.80 8.59 -16.70
N ASP A 75 24.62 8.24 -17.69
CA ASP A 75 25.45 7.03 -17.65
C ASP A 75 26.58 7.10 -16.61
N THR A 76 27.24 8.25 -16.44
CA THR A 76 28.23 8.42 -15.36
C THR A 76 27.57 8.40 -13.99
N VAL A 77 26.35 8.94 -13.86
CA VAL A 77 25.57 8.82 -12.63
C VAL A 77 25.22 7.36 -12.33
N ARG A 78 24.80 6.58 -13.34
CA ARG A 78 24.52 5.15 -13.17
C ARG A 78 25.77 4.37 -12.75
N ARG A 79 26.97 4.73 -13.24
CA ARG A 79 28.22 4.12 -12.78
C ARG A 79 28.47 4.36 -11.29
N LEU A 80 28.32 5.61 -10.82
CA LEU A 80 28.39 5.94 -9.39
C LEU A 80 27.40 5.08 -8.59
N ALA A 81 26.18 4.93 -9.09
CA ALA A 81 25.13 4.13 -8.46
C ALA A 81 25.49 2.63 -8.37
N THR A 82 26.03 2.07 -9.46
CA THR A 82 26.40 0.66 -9.58
C THR A 82 27.65 0.32 -8.75
N GLU A 83 28.65 1.19 -8.77
CA GLU A 83 29.95 0.94 -8.12
C GLU A 83 29.96 1.28 -6.63
N LYS A 84 29.26 2.36 -6.23
CA LYS A 84 29.31 2.92 -4.86
C LYS A 84 27.97 2.87 -4.13
N GLY A 85 26.91 2.41 -4.79
CA GLY A 85 25.59 2.21 -4.22
C GLY A 85 24.74 3.48 -4.08
N GLU A 86 23.44 3.29 -3.78
CA GLU A 86 22.43 4.35 -3.66
C GLU A 86 22.79 5.45 -2.64
N HIS A 87 23.48 5.09 -1.56
CA HIS A 87 23.91 6.03 -0.52
C HIS A 87 24.92 7.06 -1.05
N ALA A 88 25.71 6.70 -2.06
CA ALA A 88 26.66 7.61 -2.67
C ALA A 88 25.96 8.74 -3.43
N ILE A 89 24.87 8.42 -4.14
CA ILE A 89 24.05 9.41 -4.84
C ILE A 89 23.42 10.39 -3.84
N LEU A 90 22.83 9.89 -2.76
CA LEU A 90 22.19 10.73 -1.74
C LEU A 90 23.19 11.68 -1.08
N TYR A 91 24.38 11.17 -0.72
CA TYR A 91 25.45 11.98 -0.15
C TYR A 91 25.90 13.08 -1.13
N ALA A 92 26.14 12.71 -2.39
CA ALA A 92 26.53 13.66 -3.42
C ALA A 92 25.46 14.75 -3.63
N VAL A 93 24.19 14.36 -3.76
CA VAL A 93 23.07 15.31 -3.90
C VAL A 93 23.00 16.25 -2.69
N GLN A 94 23.01 15.71 -1.47
CA GLN A 94 22.93 16.51 -0.26
C GLN A 94 24.08 17.53 -0.18
N LYS A 95 25.32 17.09 -0.42
CA LYS A 95 26.49 17.97 -0.41
C LYS A 95 26.46 19.04 -1.48
N LEU A 96 26.00 18.72 -2.69
CA LEU A 96 25.84 19.71 -3.75
C LEU A 96 24.75 20.73 -3.39
N LEU A 97 23.65 20.31 -2.79
CA LEU A 97 22.58 21.21 -2.31
C LEU A 97 23.07 22.11 -1.18
N ASP A 98 23.76 21.56 -0.18
CA ASP A 98 24.36 22.33 0.92
C ASP A 98 25.39 23.35 0.37
N THR A 99 26.16 22.97 -0.64
CA THR A 99 27.10 23.88 -1.34
C THR A 99 26.34 25.02 -2.01
N VAL A 100 25.24 24.73 -2.71
CA VAL A 100 24.40 25.78 -3.33
C VAL A 100 23.84 26.72 -2.26
N ALA A 101 23.31 26.19 -1.15
CA ALA A 101 22.76 27.01 -0.07
C ALA A 101 23.83 27.88 0.62
N THR A 102 25.06 27.36 0.76
CA THR A 102 26.16 28.06 1.48
C THR A 102 26.95 29.05 0.62
N GLN A 103 27.06 28.82 -0.70
CA GLN A 103 27.76 29.76 -1.62
C GLN A 103 27.14 31.16 -1.60
N TYR A 104 25.85 31.26 -1.29
CA TYR A 104 25.12 32.51 -1.18
C TYR A 104 25.11 33.14 0.22
N THR A 105 25.35 32.38 1.29
CA THR A 105 25.43 32.93 2.66
C THR A 105 26.86 33.37 3.04
N SER A 106 27.88 32.78 2.42
CA SER A 106 29.28 33.13 2.64
C SER A 106 29.69 34.49 2.06
N THR A 107 28.95 35.02 1.08
CA THR A 107 29.24 36.34 0.48
C THR A 107 28.77 37.50 1.37
N ASP A 108 27.86 37.26 2.33
CA ASP A 108 27.39 38.25 3.30
C ASP A 108 28.31 38.40 4.53
N ARG A 109 28.97 37.32 4.99
CA ARG A 109 29.81 37.38 6.21
C ARG A 109 31.19 38.03 5.99
N ALA A 110 31.68 38.12 4.76
CA ALA A 110 32.97 38.76 4.46
C ALA A 110 32.90 40.29 4.31
N ARG A 111 31.70 40.90 4.43
CA ARG A 111 31.52 42.37 4.30
C ARG A 111 30.80 42.96 5.51
N LEU A 112 31.38 42.79 6.69
CA LEU A 112 31.14 43.71 7.81
C LEU A 112 31.94 45.01 7.59
N ARG A 113 31.47 45.84 6.64
CA ARG A 113 31.65 47.29 6.66
C ARG A 113 30.29 47.93 6.40
N PRO A 114 29.88 48.94 7.18
CA PRO A 114 28.59 49.58 7.01
C PRO A 114 28.66 50.48 5.80
N GLN A 115 27.92 50.12 4.73
CA GLN A 115 27.31 50.99 3.70
C GLN A 115 27.13 50.20 2.40
N SER A 116 25.97 49.54 2.24
CA SER A 116 25.22 49.45 0.98
C SER A 116 24.06 48.48 1.18
N LEU A 117 22.83 48.97 0.98
CA LEU A 117 21.55 48.26 1.16
C LEU A 117 21.18 47.35 -0.04
N MET A 118 22.16 46.69 -0.66
CA MET A 118 21.90 45.69 -1.71
C MET A 118 22.98 44.60 -1.72
N PRO A 119 22.61 43.29 -1.75
CA PRO A 119 23.57 42.22 -2.01
C PRO A 119 24.20 42.45 -3.38
N SER A 120 25.54 42.48 -3.42
CA SER A 120 26.26 42.61 -4.69
C SER A 120 25.99 41.38 -5.56
N PRO A 121 25.65 41.53 -6.85
CA PRO A 121 25.34 40.40 -7.71
C PRO A 121 26.54 39.45 -7.82
N PRO A 122 26.32 38.12 -7.88
CA PRO A 122 27.40 37.15 -8.06
C PRO A 122 28.17 37.43 -9.36
N THR A 123 29.50 37.28 -9.31
CA THR A 123 30.36 37.39 -10.50
C THR A 123 29.91 36.42 -11.59
N ARG A 124 30.15 36.75 -12.87
CA ARG A 124 29.76 35.91 -14.01
C ARG A 124 30.27 34.46 -13.89
N ALA A 125 31.44 34.27 -13.28
CA ALA A 125 32.02 32.95 -12.98
C ALA A 125 31.18 32.18 -11.94
N ALA A 126 30.82 32.80 -10.81
CA ALA A 126 29.99 32.17 -9.78
C ALA A 126 28.61 31.73 -10.32
N ARG A 127 28.01 32.50 -11.23
CA ARG A 127 26.75 32.12 -11.90
C ARG A 127 26.89 30.85 -12.74
N SER A 128 27.97 30.75 -13.52
CA SER A 128 28.28 29.55 -14.30
C SER A 128 28.52 28.34 -13.39
N GLU A 129 29.04 28.55 -12.19
CA GLU A 129 29.29 27.49 -11.22
C GLU A 129 27.98 26.92 -10.65
N LEU A 130 27.10 27.81 -10.20
CA LEU A 130 25.77 27.47 -9.68
C LEU A 130 24.89 26.76 -10.72
N ALA A 131 24.90 27.24 -11.97
CA ALA A 131 24.21 26.58 -13.06
C ALA A 131 24.73 25.16 -13.31
N THR A 132 26.02 24.90 -13.10
CA THR A 132 26.62 23.57 -13.24
C THR A 132 26.21 22.64 -12.10
N LEU A 133 26.17 23.14 -10.86
CA LEU A 133 25.69 22.38 -9.71
C LEU A 133 24.24 21.92 -9.93
N TRP A 134 23.33 22.84 -10.30
CA TRP A 134 21.94 22.50 -10.58
C TRP A 134 21.76 21.51 -11.74
N ARG A 135 22.60 21.61 -12.78
CA ARG A 135 22.59 20.65 -13.90
C ARG A 135 23.05 19.25 -13.49
N CYS A 136 23.96 19.14 -12.52
CA CYS A 136 24.42 17.86 -11.97
C CYS A 136 23.38 17.22 -11.03
N ILE A 137 22.69 18.03 -10.22
CA ILE A 137 21.68 17.56 -9.26
C ILE A 137 20.51 16.84 -9.97
N SER A 138 20.05 17.35 -11.11
CA SER A 138 18.92 16.74 -11.86
C SER A 138 19.13 15.26 -12.25
N PRO A 139 20.21 14.86 -12.96
CA PRO A 139 20.43 13.47 -13.32
C PRO A 139 20.72 12.58 -12.10
N LEU A 140 21.39 13.10 -11.05
CA LEU A 140 21.56 12.37 -9.79
C LEU A 140 20.22 11.98 -9.15
N LEU A 141 19.28 12.93 -9.05
CA LEU A 141 17.94 12.66 -8.53
C LEU A 141 17.14 11.68 -9.42
N ARG A 142 17.34 11.70 -10.74
CA ARG A 142 16.70 10.75 -11.68
C ARG A 142 17.18 9.32 -11.50
N VAL A 143 18.49 9.11 -11.35
CA VAL A 143 19.03 7.75 -11.11
C VAL A 143 18.65 7.26 -9.72
N TRP A 144 18.66 8.14 -8.71
CA TRP A 144 18.13 7.80 -7.40
C TRP A 144 16.66 7.35 -7.48
N HIS A 145 15.84 8.04 -8.28
CA HIS A 145 14.48 7.61 -8.58
C HIS A 145 14.41 6.23 -9.26
N GLN A 146 15.41 5.74 -9.98
CA GLN A 146 15.36 4.40 -10.59
C GLN A 146 15.74 3.28 -9.57
N GLN A 147 16.51 3.60 -8.53
CA GLN A 147 17.05 2.64 -7.55
C GLN A 147 16.32 2.74 -6.19
N ARG A 148 15.02 2.47 -6.14
CA ARG A 148 14.14 2.92 -5.04
C ARG A 148 14.11 2.06 -3.78
N ALA A 149 14.62 0.83 -3.83
CA ALA A 149 14.18 -0.23 -2.93
C ALA A 149 14.82 -0.23 -1.53
N ARG A 150 15.86 0.57 -1.25
CA ARG A 150 16.71 0.34 -0.05
C ARG A 150 17.01 1.55 0.84
N VAL A 151 16.44 2.73 0.56
CA VAL A 151 16.80 3.96 1.29
C VAL A 151 15.99 4.19 2.57
N ARG A 152 16.68 4.43 3.70
CA ARG A 152 16.10 4.82 5.01
C ARG A 152 15.40 6.18 4.95
N ARG A 153 14.28 6.32 5.67
CA ARG A 153 13.43 7.53 5.72
C ARG A 153 14.19 8.82 6.06
N ALA A 154 15.04 8.79 7.09
CA ALA A 154 15.79 9.97 7.56
C ALA A 154 16.70 10.60 6.49
N ALA A 155 17.31 9.79 5.62
CA ALA A 155 18.16 10.28 4.54
C ALA A 155 17.34 11.04 3.46
N ARG A 156 16.07 10.71 3.29
CA ARG A 156 15.17 11.40 2.34
C ARG A 156 14.75 12.76 2.89
N GLU A 157 14.42 12.84 4.18
CA GLU A 157 14.05 14.09 4.85
C GLU A 157 15.20 15.11 4.82
N GLY A 158 16.45 14.66 5.02
CA GLY A 158 17.64 15.52 4.88
C GLY A 158 17.79 16.13 3.48
N VAL A 159 17.68 15.31 2.42
CA VAL A 159 17.74 15.81 1.03
C VAL A 159 16.60 16.79 0.73
N LEU A 160 15.39 16.55 1.24
CA LEU A 160 14.26 17.45 1.06
C LEU A 160 14.54 18.83 1.69
N SER A 161 15.03 18.87 2.93
CA SER A 161 15.40 20.13 3.60
C SER A 161 16.46 20.88 2.81
N SER A 162 17.60 20.23 2.52
CA SER A 162 18.69 20.85 1.75
C SER A 162 18.22 21.35 0.38
N PHE A 163 17.25 20.68 -0.25
CA PHE A 163 16.70 21.10 -1.54
C PHE A 163 15.90 22.39 -1.43
N LEU A 164 15.02 22.52 -0.42
CA LEU A 164 14.25 23.74 -0.21
C LEU A 164 15.17 24.90 0.17
N ASP A 165 16.16 24.67 1.02
CA ASP A 165 17.15 25.68 1.41
C ASP A 165 17.95 26.16 0.18
N ALA A 166 18.42 25.23 -0.66
CA ALA A 166 19.17 25.55 -1.87
C ALA A 166 18.34 26.33 -2.90
N ILE A 167 17.08 25.94 -3.12
CA ILE A 167 16.19 26.69 -4.03
C ILE A 167 15.90 28.08 -3.47
N THR A 168 15.58 28.19 -2.18
CA THR A 168 15.27 29.47 -1.52
C THR A 168 16.46 30.43 -1.58
N ALA A 169 17.67 29.91 -1.30
CA ALA A 169 18.90 30.67 -1.43
C ALA A 169 19.13 31.13 -2.87
N THR A 170 18.92 30.26 -3.87
CA THR A 170 19.05 30.62 -5.28
C THR A 170 18.01 31.67 -5.71
N ALA A 171 16.77 31.53 -5.24
CA ALA A 171 15.63 32.40 -5.51
C ALA A 171 15.78 33.81 -4.94
N ALA A 172 16.37 33.94 -3.73
CA ALA A 172 16.63 35.23 -3.10
C ALA A 172 17.59 36.13 -3.92
N HIS A 173 18.33 35.55 -4.87
CA HIS A 173 19.24 36.26 -5.74
C HIS A 173 18.55 36.55 -7.07
N GLY A 174 18.00 37.76 -7.23
CA GLY A 174 17.18 38.17 -8.39
C GLY A 174 17.82 37.96 -9.79
N ASP A 175 19.14 37.77 -9.85
CA ASP A 175 19.88 37.41 -11.07
C ASP A 175 19.57 35.99 -11.58
N ALA A 176 19.04 35.10 -10.74
CA ALA A 176 18.69 33.73 -11.12
C ALA A 176 17.60 33.69 -12.21
N VAL A 177 16.69 34.67 -12.21
CA VAL A 177 15.61 34.82 -13.19
C VAL A 177 16.15 35.09 -14.60
N ALA A 178 17.36 35.65 -14.72
CA ALA A 178 17.97 35.96 -16.01
C ALA A 178 18.59 34.73 -16.72
N ASP A 179 18.99 33.69 -15.97
CA ASP A 179 19.58 32.47 -16.55
C ASP A 179 18.53 31.36 -16.74
N ARG A 180 17.95 31.33 -17.95
CA ARG A 180 16.97 30.29 -18.35
C ARG A 180 17.48 28.87 -18.18
N GLN A 181 18.77 28.61 -18.38
CA GLN A 181 19.31 27.25 -18.28
C GLN A 181 19.35 26.79 -16.83
N MET A 182 19.70 27.68 -15.90
CA MET A 182 19.66 27.40 -14.47
C MET A 182 18.22 27.19 -13.97
N VAL A 183 17.29 28.08 -14.32
CA VAL A 183 15.86 27.94 -13.98
C VAL A 183 15.30 26.60 -14.47
N ASN A 184 15.64 26.19 -15.70
CA ASN A 184 15.25 24.90 -16.23
C ASN A 184 15.86 23.74 -15.42
N ALA A 185 17.14 23.80 -15.05
CA ALA A 185 17.77 22.76 -14.25
C ALA A 185 17.13 22.60 -12.85
N ILE A 186 16.76 23.71 -12.20
CA ILE A 186 16.02 23.72 -10.93
C ILE A 186 14.65 23.06 -11.14
N ARG A 187 13.91 23.46 -12.17
CA ARG A 187 12.59 22.90 -12.52
C ARG A 187 12.66 21.37 -12.73
N HIS A 188 13.68 20.88 -13.46
CA HIS A 188 13.86 19.44 -13.71
C HIS A 188 14.29 18.67 -12.45
N SER A 189 15.05 19.32 -11.56
CA SER A 189 15.43 18.74 -10.27
C SER A 189 14.21 18.58 -9.37
N ALA A 190 13.31 19.59 -9.34
CA ALA A 190 12.05 19.53 -8.61
C ALA A 190 11.12 18.42 -9.15
N GLU A 191 11.00 18.28 -10.48
CA GLU A 191 10.26 17.18 -11.10
C GLU A 191 10.82 15.81 -10.69
N SER A 192 12.14 15.66 -10.71
CA SER A 192 12.82 14.38 -10.41
C SER A 192 12.68 13.99 -8.93
N LEU A 193 12.86 14.97 -8.03
CA LEU A 193 12.69 14.81 -6.60
C LEU A 193 11.23 14.45 -6.25
N CYS A 194 10.26 15.20 -6.76
CA CYS A 194 8.85 14.94 -6.45
C CYS A 194 8.38 13.61 -7.07
N SER A 195 8.78 13.30 -8.31
CA SER A 195 8.44 12.03 -8.96
C SER A 195 8.93 10.83 -8.16
N SER A 196 10.07 10.97 -7.47
CA SER A 196 10.62 9.89 -6.65
C SER A 196 9.77 9.61 -5.42
N LEU A 197 8.89 10.52 -5.01
CA LEU A 197 7.97 10.37 -3.88
C LEU A 197 6.60 9.83 -4.28
N LEU A 198 6.14 10.10 -5.51
CA LEU A 198 4.76 9.80 -5.97
C LEU A 198 4.38 8.31 -5.99
N HIS A 199 5.36 7.41 -5.92
CA HIS A 199 5.09 5.97 -5.76
C HIS A 199 4.52 5.63 -4.36
N ASN A 200 4.70 6.51 -3.38
CA ASN A 200 4.21 6.35 -2.03
C ASN A 200 3.41 7.59 -1.59
N GLU A 201 2.10 7.56 -1.88
CA GLU A 201 1.23 8.71 -1.69
C GLU A 201 1.18 9.25 -0.25
N ALA A 202 1.39 8.42 0.78
CA ALA A 202 1.42 8.96 2.13
C ALA A 202 2.80 9.25 2.70
N LEU A 203 3.88 8.86 2.02
CA LEU A 203 5.15 9.55 2.23
C LEU A 203 4.99 11.02 1.83
N VAL A 204 4.36 11.30 0.68
CA VAL A 204 4.05 12.67 0.24
C VAL A 204 3.20 13.41 1.27
N ARG A 205 2.11 12.80 1.75
CA ARG A 205 1.31 13.40 2.84
C ARG A 205 2.11 13.58 4.12
N GLY A 206 3.00 12.65 4.46
CA GLY A 206 3.83 12.75 5.66
C GLY A 206 4.85 13.90 5.62
N ILE A 207 5.38 14.20 4.43
CA ILE A 207 6.24 15.39 4.18
C ILE A 207 5.40 16.66 4.30
N GLY A 208 4.21 16.64 3.72
CA GLY A 208 3.19 17.65 3.94
C GLY A 208 3.19 18.83 2.97
N LEU A 209 2.11 19.59 3.05
CA LEU A 209 1.75 20.66 2.13
C LEU A 209 2.71 21.85 2.24
N ASP A 210 3.16 22.22 3.44
CA ASP A 210 4.05 23.36 3.65
C ASP A 210 5.36 23.23 2.86
N TYR A 211 5.94 22.04 2.84
CA TYR A 211 7.15 21.77 2.07
C TYR A 211 6.93 21.97 0.56
N PHE A 212 5.92 21.31 0.00
CA PHE A 212 5.64 21.42 -1.44
C PHE A 212 5.15 22.81 -1.83
N ALA A 213 4.46 23.52 -0.92
CA ALA A 213 4.08 24.91 -1.08
C ALA A 213 5.31 25.83 -1.16
N GLY A 214 6.32 25.60 -0.30
CA GLY A 214 7.60 26.30 -0.35
C GLY A 214 8.30 26.12 -1.70
N VAL A 215 8.44 24.87 -2.16
CA VAL A 215 9.03 24.57 -3.47
C VAL A 215 8.23 25.23 -4.60
N ALA A 216 6.90 25.13 -4.57
CA ALA A 216 6.05 25.68 -5.62
C ALA A 216 6.13 27.21 -5.68
N ARG A 217 6.12 27.89 -4.52
CA ARG A 217 6.30 29.35 -4.45
C ARG A 217 7.65 29.79 -4.97
N CYS A 218 8.74 29.14 -4.57
CA CYS A 218 10.06 29.52 -5.09
C CYS A 218 10.17 29.35 -6.61
N LEU A 219 9.55 28.31 -7.17
CA LEU A 219 9.48 28.15 -8.62
C LEU A 219 8.61 29.23 -9.28
N ARG A 220 7.45 29.54 -8.68
CA ARG A 220 6.43 30.40 -9.29
C ARG A 220 6.69 31.89 -9.10
N ASP A 221 6.88 32.31 -7.86
CA ASP A 221 6.98 33.70 -7.45
C ASP A 221 8.40 34.23 -7.68
N ASP A 222 9.40 33.48 -7.20
CA ASP A 222 10.79 33.95 -7.18
C ASP A 222 11.50 33.68 -8.52
N LEU A 223 11.40 32.45 -9.03
CA LEU A 223 12.07 32.03 -10.28
C LEU A 223 11.22 32.26 -11.54
N ARG A 224 9.97 32.70 -11.38
CA ARG A 224 9.02 33.00 -12.49
C ARG A 224 8.90 31.89 -13.53
N THR A 225 8.87 30.64 -13.08
CA THR A 225 8.74 29.45 -13.93
C THR A 225 7.45 28.68 -13.67
N THR A 226 7.08 27.84 -14.63
CA THR A 226 5.88 27.00 -14.54
C THR A 226 6.10 25.83 -13.59
N LEU A 227 5.06 25.43 -12.86
CA LEU A 227 5.14 24.29 -11.95
C LEU A 227 5.30 22.96 -12.70
N PRO A 228 6.27 22.11 -12.30
CA PRO A 228 6.38 20.74 -12.81
C PRO A 228 5.17 19.86 -12.44
N ASN A 229 4.91 18.86 -13.27
CA ASN A 229 3.84 17.89 -13.12
C ASN A 229 3.88 17.17 -11.76
N ALA A 230 5.06 16.71 -11.35
CA ALA A 230 5.20 15.98 -10.10
C ALA A 230 5.03 16.87 -8.86
N VAL A 231 5.40 18.15 -8.94
CA VAL A 231 5.15 19.13 -7.87
C VAL A 231 3.65 19.34 -7.71
N VAL A 232 2.91 19.50 -8.81
CA VAL A 232 1.45 19.61 -8.79
C VAL A 232 0.83 18.36 -8.16
N HIS A 233 1.23 17.16 -8.55
CA HIS A 233 0.74 15.93 -7.91
C HIS A 233 1.02 15.91 -6.40
N CYS A 234 2.20 16.31 -5.95
CA CYS A 234 2.53 16.36 -4.52
C CYS A 234 1.65 17.37 -3.77
N LEU A 235 1.40 18.56 -4.34
CA LEU A 235 0.47 19.53 -3.79
C LEU A 235 -0.93 18.91 -3.64
N LEU A 236 -1.46 18.32 -4.71
CA LEU A 236 -2.79 17.68 -4.72
C LEU A 236 -2.90 16.57 -3.68
N LEU A 237 -1.89 15.71 -3.54
CA LEU A 237 -1.89 14.63 -2.55
C LEU A 237 -1.93 15.14 -1.10
N SER A 238 -1.33 16.31 -0.84
CA SER A 238 -1.23 16.94 0.49
C SER A 238 -2.36 17.94 0.77
N MET A 239 -3.36 18.05 -0.11
CA MET A 239 -4.41 19.07 0.00
C MET A 239 -5.29 18.97 1.25
N GLY A 240 -5.21 17.90 2.04
CA GLY A 240 -5.98 17.77 3.29
C GLY A 240 -5.38 18.52 4.47
N GLN A 241 -4.17 19.05 4.35
CA GLN A 241 -3.46 19.69 5.47
C GLN A 241 -3.79 21.16 5.62
N PRO A 242 -3.77 21.70 6.85
CA PRO A 242 -3.92 23.14 7.06
C PRO A 242 -2.73 23.88 6.46
N THR A 243 -2.95 25.14 6.09
CA THR A 243 -1.92 26.08 5.62
C THR A 243 -2.17 27.42 6.29
N ALA A 244 -1.11 28.13 6.65
CA ALA A 244 -1.18 29.44 7.31
C ALA A 244 -1.00 30.63 6.32
N LEU A 245 -1.22 30.40 5.02
CA LEU A 245 -0.86 31.35 3.97
C LEU A 245 -2.00 32.29 3.60
N THR A 246 -1.64 33.54 3.29
CA THR A 246 -2.56 34.60 2.88
C THR A 246 -3.00 34.44 1.42
N ALA A 247 -4.21 34.89 1.12
CA ALA A 247 -4.74 34.89 -0.24
C ALA A 247 -3.90 35.79 -1.18
N GLY A 248 -3.71 35.32 -2.41
CA GLY A 248 -3.14 36.07 -3.52
C GLY A 248 -3.91 35.73 -4.81
N ASP A 249 -3.66 36.49 -5.88
CA ASP A 249 -4.50 36.43 -7.08
C ASP A 249 -4.24 35.20 -7.98
N ASP A 250 -3.02 34.64 -7.96
CA ASP A 250 -2.66 33.49 -8.80
C ASP A 250 -3.29 32.17 -8.31
N ALA A 251 -3.48 31.17 -9.19
CA ALA A 251 -4.14 29.92 -8.82
C ALA A 251 -3.38 29.14 -7.73
N LEU A 252 -2.05 29.24 -7.70
CA LEU A 252 -1.23 28.66 -6.62
C LEU A 252 -1.56 29.31 -5.27
N HIS A 253 -1.61 30.64 -5.20
CA HIS A 253 -1.92 31.35 -3.95
C HIS A 253 -3.35 31.11 -3.49
N ARG A 254 -4.31 31.10 -4.42
CA ARG A 254 -5.71 30.70 -4.12
C ARG A 254 -5.79 29.26 -3.61
N TYR A 255 -4.98 28.35 -4.14
CA TYR A 255 -4.89 26.97 -3.67
C TYR A 255 -4.33 26.87 -2.25
N LEU A 256 -3.24 27.59 -1.98
CA LEU A 256 -2.59 27.58 -0.67
C LEU A 256 -3.38 28.30 0.41
N ALA A 257 -4.16 29.33 0.07
CA ALA A 257 -4.99 30.08 1.01
C ALA A 257 -6.35 29.40 1.29
N ALA A 258 -6.83 28.53 0.39
CA ALA A 258 -8.12 27.89 0.55
C ALA A 258 -8.11 26.89 1.73
N PRO A 259 -9.20 26.83 2.54
CA PRO A 259 -9.39 25.77 3.52
C PRO A 259 -9.40 24.39 2.86
N ALA A 260 -8.90 23.36 3.55
CA ALA A 260 -8.77 22.01 3.01
C ALA A 260 -10.05 21.50 2.30
N LYS A 261 -11.23 21.69 2.91
CA LYS A 261 -12.54 21.27 2.36
C LYS A 261 -12.94 21.99 1.06
N GLN A 262 -12.42 23.19 0.81
CA GLN A 262 -12.75 24.02 -0.36
C GLN A 262 -11.62 24.07 -1.39
N ARG A 263 -10.44 23.54 -1.04
CA ARG A 263 -9.21 23.61 -1.84
C ARG A 263 -9.29 22.91 -3.20
N TRP A 264 -10.30 22.05 -3.40
CA TRP A 264 -10.50 21.32 -4.65
C TRP A 264 -10.82 22.23 -5.85
N LEU A 265 -11.54 23.34 -5.67
CA LEU A 265 -11.83 24.29 -6.75
C LEU A 265 -10.56 25.03 -7.22
N PRO A 266 -9.76 25.62 -6.30
CA PRO A 266 -8.44 26.12 -6.65
C PRO A 266 -7.49 25.05 -7.22
N ALA A 267 -7.61 23.79 -6.77
CA ALA A 267 -6.81 22.70 -7.32
C ALA A 267 -7.12 22.45 -8.81
N LEU A 268 -8.38 22.50 -9.21
CA LEU A 268 -8.79 22.45 -10.61
C LEU A 268 -8.24 23.65 -11.39
N SER A 269 -8.33 24.86 -10.82
CA SER A 269 -7.75 26.07 -11.41
C SER A 269 -6.24 25.95 -11.63
N LEU A 270 -5.52 25.33 -10.68
CA LEU A 270 -4.08 25.11 -10.76
C LEU A 270 -3.72 24.15 -11.90
N VAL A 271 -4.49 23.05 -12.05
CA VAL A 271 -4.33 22.10 -13.16
C VAL A 271 -4.64 22.76 -14.50
N GLU A 272 -5.71 23.55 -14.56
CA GLU A 272 -6.09 24.32 -15.74
C GLU A 272 -5.01 25.30 -16.17
N GLN A 273 -4.47 26.07 -15.23
CA GLN A 273 -3.39 27.01 -15.49
C GLN A 273 -2.14 26.31 -16.01
N GLY A 274 -1.70 25.23 -15.35
CA GLY A 274 -0.55 24.44 -15.82
C GLY A 274 -0.76 23.84 -17.21
N HIS A 275 -1.99 23.45 -17.54
CA HIS A 275 -2.35 23.00 -18.89
C HIS A 275 -2.30 24.14 -19.93
N GLY A 276 -2.89 25.29 -19.61
CA GLY A 276 -2.91 26.47 -20.48
C GLY A 276 -1.51 27.04 -20.76
N GLU A 277 -0.65 27.01 -19.75
CA GLU A 277 0.77 27.40 -19.86
C GLU A 277 1.63 26.36 -20.59
N ARG A 278 1.06 25.22 -20.99
CA ARG A 278 1.77 24.06 -21.58
C ARG A 278 2.89 23.55 -20.66
N ALA A 279 2.75 23.72 -19.35
CA ALA A 279 3.71 23.22 -18.36
C ALA A 279 3.71 21.69 -18.31
N PHE A 280 2.54 21.08 -18.50
CA PHE A 280 2.33 19.63 -18.58
C PHE A 280 1.02 19.30 -19.31
N ARG A 281 0.87 18.02 -19.71
CA ARG A 281 -0.39 17.47 -20.22
C ARG A 281 -1.19 16.87 -19.06
N VAL A 282 -2.47 17.19 -18.96
CA VAL A 282 -3.37 16.59 -17.97
C VAL A 282 -3.60 15.11 -18.31
N THR A 283 -3.51 14.25 -17.31
CA THR A 283 -3.59 12.79 -17.44
C THR A 283 -4.33 12.17 -16.25
N GLY A 284 -4.62 10.86 -16.31
CA GLY A 284 -5.28 10.13 -15.23
C GLY A 284 -4.51 10.18 -13.89
N SER A 285 -3.19 10.43 -13.90
CA SER A 285 -2.42 10.59 -12.65
C SER A 285 -2.83 11.83 -11.86
N HIS A 286 -3.21 12.91 -12.56
CA HIS A 286 -3.68 14.15 -11.93
C HIS A 286 -5.01 13.94 -11.24
N LEU A 287 -5.96 13.31 -11.94
CA LEU A 287 -7.23 12.92 -11.36
C LEU A 287 -7.02 12.00 -10.15
N ARG A 288 -6.17 10.97 -10.28
CA ARG A 288 -5.85 10.05 -9.19
C ARG A 288 -5.21 10.76 -7.98
N ALA A 289 -4.32 11.72 -8.20
CA ALA A 289 -3.71 12.51 -7.13
C ALA A 289 -4.76 13.39 -6.42
N LEU A 290 -5.61 14.09 -7.18
CA LEU A 290 -6.70 14.92 -6.67
C LEU A 290 -7.70 14.11 -5.84
N LEU A 291 -8.15 12.95 -6.37
CA LEU A 291 -9.03 12.04 -5.65
C LEU A 291 -8.38 11.56 -4.35
N SER A 292 -7.08 11.24 -4.35
CA SER A 292 -6.37 10.87 -3.11
C SER A 292 -6.26 12.02 -2.12
N GLY A 293 -6.06 13.23 -2.63
CA GLY A 293 -5.99 14.44 -1.82
C GLY A 293 -7.29 14.65 -1.07
N LEU A 294 -8.43 14.59 -1.77
CA LEU A 294 -9.75 14.69 -1.16
C LEU A 294 -9.98 13.63 -0.08
N GLN A 295 -9.60 12.38 -0.36
CA GLN A 295 -9.70 11.28 0.59
C GLN A 295 -8.83 11.45 1.84
N SER A 296 -7.83 12.34 1.82
CA SER A 296 -7.03 12.65 3.01
C SER A 296 -7.73 13.58 4.01
N ILE A 297 -8.81 14.25 3.61
CA ILE A 297 -9.66 15.05 4.51
C ILE A 297 -10.66 14.11 5.20
N SER A 298 -11.60 13.58 4.42
CA SER A 298 -12.59 12.61 4.85
C SER A 298 -13.45 12.23 3.64
N ILE A 299 -13.59 10.94 3.35
CA ILE A 299 -14.44 10.45 2.26
C ILE A 299 -15.91 10.89 2.44
N PRO A 300 -16.56 10.69 3.62
CA PRO A 300 -17.93 11.17 3.87
C PRO A 300 -18.16 12.66 3.60
N GLU A 301 -17.15 13.50 3.82
CA GLU A 301 -17.28 14.95 3.64
C GLU A 301 -16.99 15.44 2.21
N THR A 302 -16.23 14.65 1.42
CA THR A 302 -15.65 15.10 0.15
C THR A 302 -16.09 14.31 -1.08
N TRP A 303 -16.95 13.30 -0.92
CA TRP A 303 -17.33 12.42 -2.03
C TRP A 303 -18.02 13.15 -3.19
N ARG A 304 -18.83 14.19 -2.92
CA ARG A 304 -19.50 14.98 -3.99
C ARG A 304 -18.48 15.71 -4.85
N GLN A 305 -17.52 16.34 -4.20
CA GLN A 305 -16.42 17.07 -4.83
C GLN A 305 -15.56 16.12 -5.66
N ALA A 306 -15.30 14.91 -5.16
CA ALA A 306 -14.57 13.89 -5.91
C ALA A 306 -15.25 13.49 -7.24
N LEU A 307 -16.58 13.36 -7.23
CA LEU A 307 -17.35 13.06 -8.44
C LEU A 307 -17.39 14.25 -9.40
N GLN A 308 -17.59 15.47 -8.89
CA GLN A 308 -17.53 16.70 -9.69
C GLN A 308 -16.16 16.88 -10.36
N CYS A 309 -15.06 16.65 -9.63
CA CYS A 309 -13.72 16.66 -10.20
C CYS A 309 -13.57 15.64 -11.33
N THR A 310 -14.15 14.44 -11.18
CA THR A 310 -14.11 13.41 -12.22
C THR A 310 -14.84 13.85 -13.47
N GLU A 311 -16.03 14.43 -13.32
CA GLU A 311 -16.83 14.98 -14.43
C GLU A 311 -16.08 16.11 -15.17
N VAL A 312 -15.44 17.03 -14.43
CA VAL A 312 -14.63 18.10 -15.02
C VAL A 312 -13.47 17.51 -15.83
N PHE A 313 -12.77 16.51 -15.32
CA PHE A 313 -11.65 15.87 -16.02
C PHE A 313 -12.09 15.15 -17.29
N GLU A 314 -13.24 14.48 -17.24
CA GLU A 314 -13.86 13.82 -18.38
C GLU A 314 -14.26 14.83 -19.46
N GLN A 315 -15.05 15.85 -19.10
CA GLN A 315 -15.59 16.83 -20.05
C GLN A 315 -14.52 17.73 -20.65
N ARG A 316 -13.56 18.19 -19.83
CA ARG A 316 -12.62 19.24 -20.22
C ARG A 316 -11.30 18.71 -20.80
N TYR A 317 -10.83 17.57 -20.30
CA TYR A 317 -9.53 17.01 -20.69
C TYR A 317 -9.63 15.66 -21.40
N ALA A 318 -10.85 15.10 -21.55
CA ALA A 318 -11.07 13.74 -22.04
C ALA A 318 -10.25 12.68 -21.26
N VAL A 319 -10.06 12.92 -19.96
CA VAL A 319 -9.31 12.06 -19.05
C VAL A 319 -10.29 11.21 -18.24
N LEU A 320 -10.20 9.89 -18.41
CA LEU A 320 -10.96 8.91 -17.64
C LEU A 320 -10.10 8.34 -16.50
N PRO A 321 -10.72 7.85 -15.40
CA PRO A 321 -9.99 7.20 -14.31
C PRO A 321 -9.29 5.91 -14.77
N ASP A 322 -8.02 5.75 -14.37
CA ASP A 322 -7.28 4.49 -14.51
C ASP A 322 -7.73 3.49 -13.43
N ALA A 323 -7.22 2.25 -13.45
CA ALA A 323 -7.58 1.23 -12.46
C ALA A 323 -7.31 1.69 -11.00
N ALA A 324 -6.24 2.45 -10.78
CA ALA A 324 -5.90 2.97 -9.47
C ALA A 324 -6.79 4.15 -9.04
N GLY A 325 -7.24 4.98 -9.97
CA GLY A 325 -8.25 6.02 -9.76
C GLY A 325 -9.65 5.44 -9.55
N ALA A 326 -9.99 4.33 -10.22
CA ALA A 326 -11.26 3.63 -10.06
C ALA A 326 -11.49 3.14 -8.62
N LEU A 327 -10.47 2.56 -7.97
CA LEU A 327 -10.55 2.20 -6.55
C LEU A 327 -10.92 3.41 -5.67
N LYS A 328 -10.36 4.59 -5.96
CA LYS A 328 -10.68 5.81 -5.21
C LYS A 328 -12.12 6.24 -5.47
N LEU A 329 -12.61 6.10 -6.70
CA LEU A 329 -13.99 6.41 -7.05
C LEU A 329 -14.98 5.43 -6.42
N ILE A 330 -14.68 4.13 -6.34
CA ILE A 330 -15.50 3.13 -5.66
C ILE A 330 -15.83 3.61 -4.24
N LEU A 331 -14.82 4.02 -3.47
CA LEU A 331 -14.99 4.50 -2.10
C LEU A 331 -15.84 5.77 -2.00
N ASN A 332 -15.76 6.66 -2.99
CA ASN A 332 -16.57 7.88 -3.03
C ASN A 332 -18.02 7.59 -3.43
N LEU A 333 -18.23 6.71 -4.41
CA LEU A 333 -19.55 6.30 -4.88
C LEU A 333 -20.30 5.50 -3.80
N GLU A 334 -19.58 4.65 -3.07
CA GLU A 334 -20.09 3.87 -1.92
C GLU A 334 -20.76 4.77 -0.86
N GLN A 335 -20.27 6.00 -0.65
CA GLN A 335 -20.87 6.95 0.30
C GLN A 335 -22.30 7.36 -0.05
N GLN A 336 -22.68 7.27 -1.32
CA GLN A 336 -24.07 7.51 -1.71
C GLN A 336 -24.93 6.28 -1.51
N SER A 337 -24.44 5.18 -2.05
CA SER A 337 -24.97 3.83 -1.85
C SER A 337 -23.94 2.86 -2.39
N TRP A 338 -23.86 1.66 -1.81
CA TRP A 338 -22.92 0.65 -2.29
C TRP A 338 -23.21 0.25 -3.75
N GLN A 339 -24.47 0.31 -4.21
CA GLN A 339 -24.83 0.00 -5.60
C GLN A 339 -24.16 0.97 -6.58
N ARG A 340 -24.10 2.26 -6.22
CA ARG A 340 -23.46 3.28 -7.06
C ARG A 340 -21.98 3.05 -7.29
N ALA A 341 -21.30 2.25 -6.46
CA ALA A 341 -19.92 1.88 -6.72
C ALA A 341 -19.73 1.17 -8.08
N PHE A 342 -20.76 0.46 -8.56
CA PHE A 342 -20.74 -0.17 -9.88
C PHE A 342 -20.77 0.83 -11.04
N ASP A 343 -21.15 2.10 -10.79
CA ASP A 343 -21.09 3.17 -11.80
C ASP A 343 -19.66 3.34 -12.33
N VAL A 344 -18.63 2.95 -11.54
CA VAL A 344 -17.23 2.98 -11.97
C VAL A 344 -16.97 2.14 -13.23
N LEU A 345 -17.78 1.12 -13.48
CA LEU A 345 -17.65 0.26 -14.65
C LEU A 345 -17.93 1.02 -15.96
N ARG A 346 -18.67 2.14 -15.92
CA ARG A 346 -18.95 2.96 -17.11
C ARG A 346 -17.69 3.51 -17.77
N TYR A 347 -16.63 3.73 -16.98
CA TYR A 347 -15.36 4.25 -17.48
C TYR A 347 -14.53 3.19 -18.22
N PHE A 348 -14.90 1.92 -18.06
CA PHE A 348 -14.23 0.78 -18.68
C PHE A 348 -15.09 0.12 -19.76
N LYS A 349 -16.42 0.14 -19.62
CA LYS A 349 -17.35 -0.35 -20.64
C LYS A 349 -17.34 0.59 -21.85
N GLY A 350 -16.45 0.30 -22.81
CA GLY A 350 -16.49 0.74 -24.21
C GLY A 350 -17.16 2.11 -24.47
N GLY A 351 -16.56 3.20 -23.99
CA GLY A 351 -16.83 4.52 -24.55
C GLY A 351 -16.38 4.58 -26.02
N ASP A 352 -16.86 5.58 -26.77
CA ASP A 352 -16.79 5.78 -28.24
C ASP A 352 -15.45 5.53 -28.97
N LYS A 353 -14.36 5.25 -28.25
CA LYS A 353 -13.08 4.78 -28.80
C LYS A 353 -13.05 3.31 -29.21
N ALA A 354 -14.10 2.53 -28.89
CA ALA A 354 -14.28 1.18 -29.46
C ALA A 354 -14.50 1.22 -31.00
N SER A 355 -14.97 2.35 -31.53
CA SER A 355 -15.22 2.58 -32.95
C SER A 355 -13.92 2.65 -33.78
N GLU A 356 -12.82 3.16 -33.20
CA GLU A 356 -11.51 3.20 -33.89
C GLU A 356 -10.77 1.87 -33.80
N ARG A 357 -10.88 1.14 -32.68
CA ARG A 357 -10.26 -0.21 -32.54
C ARG A 357 -11.00 -1.30 -33.31
N LYS A 358 -12.26 -1.08 -33.73
CA LYS A 358 -12.98 -1.99 -34.62
C LYS A 358 -12.36 -2.12 -36.03
N ARG A 359 -11.49 -1.19 -36.46
CA ARG A 359 -10.80 -1.29 -37.76
C ARG A 359 -9.68 -2.34 -37.80
N SER A 360 -9.23 -2.88 -36.66
CA SER A 360 -8.18 -3.91 -36.60
C SER A 360 -8.68 -5.35 -36.43
N GLY A 361 -9.99 -5.60 -36.63
CA GLY A 361 -10.53 -6.96 -36.74
C GLY A 361 -10.47 -7.82 -35.47
N LYS A 362 -10.16 -7.24 -34.30
CA LYS A 362 -10.08 -7.94 -33.02
C LYS A 362 -11.09 -7.35 -32.03
N ALA A 363 -12.35 -7.72 -32.22
CA ALA A 363 -13.40 -7.42 -31.25
C ALA A 363 -13.46 -8.55 -30.22
N VAL A 364 -13.13 -8.26 -28.96
CA VAL A 364 -13.62 -9.02 -27.81
C VAL A 364 -14.11 -8.01 -26.78
N LEU A 365 -15.41 -8.03 -26.51
CA LEU A 365 -16.11 -7.15 -25.58
C LEU A 365 -15.63 -7.33 -24.11
N ASP A 366 -14.87 -8.38 -23.82
CA ASP A 366 -14.51 -8.82 -22.46
C ASP A 366 -13.11 -8.37 -21.98
N GLU A 367 -12.34 -7.63 -22.78
CA GLU A 367 -10.96 -7.18 -22.44
C GLU A 367 -10.88 -5.85 -21.65
N LEU A 368 -12.00 -5.24 -21.26
CA LEU A 368 -12.04 -3.80 -20.96
C LEU A 368 -12.02 -3.41 -19.48
N VAL A 369 -12.50 -4.26 -18.55
CA VAL A 369 -12.50 -3.94 -17.11
C VAL A 369 -11.26 -4.51 -16.42
N PRO A 370 -10.40 -3.69 -15.78
CA PRO A 370 -9.25 -4.21 -15.06
C PRO A 370 -9.69 -5.16 -13.93
N THR A 371 -9.07 -6.34 -13.85
CA THR A 371 -9.31 -7.35 -12.82
C THR A 371 -9.36 -6.78 -11.41
N ARG A 372 -8.43 -5.87 -11.08
CA ARG A 372 -8.36 -5.22 -9.78
C ARG A 372 -9.67 -4.52 -9.40
N VAL A 373 -10.31 -3.83 -10.35
CA VAL A 373 -11.59 -3.15 -10.14
C VAL A 373 -12.70 -4.16 -9.83
N LEU A 374 -12.74 -5.29 -10.54
CA LEU A 374 -13.71 -6.37 -10.26
C LEU A 374 -13.48 -7.01 -8.89
N ARG A 375 -12.22 -7.18 -8.46
CA ARG A 375 -11.88 -7.67 -7.12
C ARG A 375 -12.36 -6.71 -6.03
N ASP A 376 -12.13 -5.41 -6.21
CA ASP A 376 -12.56 -4.37 -5.27
C ASP A 376 -14.09 -4.30 -5.16
N LEU A 377 -14.81 -4.42 -6.29
CA LEU A 377 -16.27 -4.52 -6.31
C LEU A 377 -16.78 -5.81 -5.64
N GLN A 378 -16.09 -6.95 -5.81
CA GLN A 378 -16.47 -8.19 -5.16
C GLN A 378 -16.35 -8.07 -3.63
N LEU A 379 -15.26 -7.49 -3.14
CA LEU A 379 -15.09 -7.19 -1.72
C LEU A 379 -16.21 -6.28 -1.20
N LEU A 380 -16.62 -5.27 -1.96
CA LEU A 380 -17.75 -4.41 -1.60
C LEU A 380 -19.06 -5.20 -1.49
N THR A 381 -19.33 -6.11 -2.43
CA THR A 381 -20.56 -6.91 -2.41
C THR A 381 -20.66 -7.84 -1.21
N VAL A 382 -19.54 -8.38 -0.72
CA VAL A 382 -19.51 -9.18 0.51
C VAL A 382 -19.98 -8.38 1.72
N LYS A 383 -19.72 -7.08 1.75
CA LYS A 383 -20.05 -6.20 2.88
C LYS A 383 -21.50 -5.73 2.86
N HIS A 384 -22.02 -5.40 1.68
CA HIS A 384 -23.27 -4.63 1.57
C HIS A 384 -24.35 -5.27 0.71
N ALA A 385 -24.00 -6.21 -0.18
CA ALA A 385 -24.94 -6.77 -1.14
C ALA A 385 -25.55 -8.09 -0.67
N ALA A 386 -26.60 -8.54 -1.36
CA ALA A 386 -27.07 -9.91 -1.25
C ALA A 386 -26.03 -10.88 -1.83
N TRP A 387 -25.95 -12.08 -1.27
CA TRP A 387 -24.93 -13.09 -1.58
C TRP A 387 -24.85 -13.44 -3.08
N GLN A 388 -25.97 -13.42 -3.81
CA GLN A 388 -26.02 -13.70 -5.25
C GLN A 388 -25.13 -12.74 -6.05
N THR A 389 -25.06 -11.47 -5.64
CA THR A 389 -24.27 -10.44 -6.34
C THR A 389 -22.78 -10.78 -6.30
N THR A 390 -22.29 -11.25 -5.15
CA THR A 390 -20.89 -11.68 -4.98
C THR A 390 -20.54 -12.85 -5.89
N LEU A 391 -21.48 -13.78 -6.09
CA LEU A 391 -21.30 -14.94 -6.96
C LEU A 391 -21.36 -14.56 -8.45
N GLN A 392 -22.28 -13.67 -8.85
CA GLN A 392 -22.33 -13.14 -10.22
C GLN A 392 -21.03 -12.41 -10.60
N LEU A 393 -20.43 -11.68 -9.65
CA LEU A 393 -19.11 -11.07 -9.85
C LEU A 393 -17.99 -12.10 -9.99
N MET A 394 -18.08 -13.24 -9.31
CA MET A 394 -17.14 -14.35 -9.49
C MET A 394 -17.20 -14.93 -10.90
N ASP A 395 -18.41 -15.05 -11.48
CA ASP A 395 -18.56 -15.51 -12.86
C ASP A 395 -17.96 -14.52 -13.85
N SER A 396 -18.09 -13.22 -13.58
CA SER A 396 -17.45 -12.15 -14.35
C SER A 396 -15.92 -12.21 -14.25
N LEU A 397 -15.37 -12.45 -13.06
CA LEU A 397 -13.94 -12.65 -12.83
C LEU A 397 -13.40 -13.90 -13.55
N ARG A 398 -14.14 -15.02 -13.51
CA ARG A 398 -13.79 -16.25 -14.23
C ARG A 398 -13.85 -16.07 -15.74
N ALA A 399 -14.82 -15.30 -16.26
CA ALA A 399 -14.86 -14.94 -17.67
C ALA A 399 -13.63 -14.14 -18.07
N ALA A 400 -13.27 -13.10 -17.29
CA ALA A 400 -12.05 -12.32 -17.52
C ALA A 400 -10.77 -13.17 -17.49
N ASP A 401 -10.69 -14.16 -16.59
CA ASP A 401 -9.55 -15.09 -16.50
C ASP A 401 -9.36 -15.92 -17.77
N ARG A 402 -10.46 -16.39 -18.39
CA ARG A 402 -10.42 -17.15 -19.65
C ARG A 402 -9.90 -16.32 -20.83
N HIS A 403 -10.08 -15.01 -20.79
CA HIS A 403 -9.65 -14.10 -21.85
C HIS A 403 -8.26 -13.50 -21.61
N ALA A 404 -7.73 -13.59 -20.39
CA ALA A 404 -6.40 -13.11 -20.05
C ALA A 404 -5.32 -13.99 -20.70
N LYS A 405 -4.55 -13.41 -21.63
CA LYS A 405 -3.38 -14.08 -22.27
C LYS A 405 -2.15 -14.19 -21.37
N THR A 406 -2.24 -13.70 -20.13
CA THR A 406 -1.13 -13.67 -19.18
C THR A 406 -1.14 -14.94 -18.33
N GLU A 407 0.03 -15.52 -18.06
CA GLU A 407 0.21 -16.70 -17.19
C GLU A 407 -0.29 -16.53 -15.74
N LYS A 408 -0.58 -15.29 -15.31
CA LYS A 408 -1.11 -15.00 -13.97
C LYS A 408 -2.63 -15.09 -13.99
N LYS A 409 -3.19 -16.13 -13.34
CA LYS A 409 -4.63 -16.25 -13.11
C LYS A 409 -5.16 -15.00 -12.37
N VAL A 410 -6.29 -14.51 -12.88
CA VAL A 410 -7.09 -13.35 -12.43
C VAL A 410 -7.85 -13.68 -11.15
N VAL A 411 -8.28 -14.93 -10.98
CA VAL A 411 -8.99 -15.40 -9.78
C VAL A 411 -7.97 -15.85 -8.73
N GLY A 412 -7.95 -15.14 -7.60
CA GLY A 412 -7.11 -15.47 -6.45
C GLY A 412 -7.86 -16.23 -5.35
N PHE A 413 -7.13 -16.60 -4.29
CA PHE A 413 -7.67 -17.27 -3.11
C PHE A 413 -8.79 -16.46 -2.44
N MET A 414 -8.57 -15.15 -2.27
CA MET A 414 -9.55 -14.28 -1.61
C MET A 414 -10.87 -14.19 -2.38
N ASN A 415 -10.84 -14.23 -3.71
CA ASN A 415 -12.06 -14.20 -4.53
C ASN A 415 -12.95 -15.43 -4.29
N VAL A 416 -12.33 -16.60 -4.14
CA VAL A 416 -13.04 -17.84 -3.82
C VAL A 416 -13.52 -17.81 -2.37
N LEU A 417 -12.70 -17.32 -1.44
CA LEU A 417 -13.09 -17.19 -0.02
C LEU A 417 -14.30 -16.25 0.16
N TYR A 418 -14.40 -15.17 -0.61
CA TYR A 418 -15.59 -14.31 -0.68
C TYR A 418 -16.84 -15.07 -1.13
N CYS A 419 -16.70 -16.01 -2.06
CA CYS A 419 -17.80 -16.86 -2.50
C CYS A 419 -18.19 -17.90 -1.45
N VAL A 420 -17.23 -18.47 -0.73
CA VAL A 420 -17.49 -19.36 0.42
C VAL A 420 -18.32 -18.61 1.46
N TYR A 421 -17.89 -17.41 1.86
CA TYR A 421 -18.61 -16.57 2.81
C TYR A 421 -20.03 -16.27 2.32
N ALA A 422 -20.18 -15.79 1.07
CA ALA A 422 -21.47 -15.46 0.50
C ALA A 422 -22.44 -16.66 0.44
N ALA A 423 -21.99 -17.81 -0.03
CA ALA A 423 -22.80 -19.03 -0.08
C ALA A 423 -23.21 -19.51 1.33
N ALA A 424 -22.30 -19.38 2.30
CA ALA A 424 -22.55 -19.71 3.69
C ALA A 424 -23.56 -18.74 4.35
N THR A 425 -23.48 -17.43 4.06
CA THR A 425 -24.50 -16.45 4.49
C THR A 425 -25.89 -16.78 3.96
N ALA A 426 -25.99 -17.47 2.82
CA ALA A 426 -27.25 -17.93 2.25
C ALA A 426 -27.80 -19.22 2.90
N GLY A 427 -27.02 -19.88 3.76
CA GLY A 427 -27.33 -21.21 4.28
C GLY A 427 -27.22 -22.34 3.24
N ASN A 428 -26.67 -22.06 2.05
CA ASN A 428 -26.55 -23.05 0.97
C ASN A 428 -25.28 -23.90 1.15
N VAL A 429 -25.45 -25.06 1.79
CA VAL A 429 -24.34 -25.97 2.13
C VAL A 429 -23.65 -26.52 0.88
N ASP A 430 -24.39 -26.94 -0.14
CA ASP A 430 -23.81 -27.50 -1.37
C ASP A 430 -22.91 -26.50 -2.09
N LEU A 431 -23.39 -25.26 -2.19
CA LEU A 431 -22.65 -24.18 -2.83
C LEU A 431 -21.43 -23.74 -2.01
N ALA A 432 -21.57 -23.71 -0.68
CA ALA A 432 -20.46 -23.43 0.22
C ALA A 432 -19.36 -24.48 0.09
N VAL A 433 -19.70 -25.78 0.06
CA VAL A 433 -18.74 -26.87 -0.18
C VAL A 433 -18.09 -26.75 -1.55
N HIS A 434 -18.87 -26.46 -2.60
CA HIS A 434 -18.34 -26.28 -3.96
C HIS A 434 -17.22 -25.23 -4.00
N TYR A 435 -17.45 -24.04 -3.44
CA TYR A 435 -16.42 -23.00 -3.38
C TYR A 435 -15.30 -23.32 -2.39
N PHE A 436 -15.60 -24.02 -1.29
CA PHE A 436 -14.59 -24.40 -0.32
C PHE A 436 -13.55 -25.32 -0.96
N VAL A 437 -13.98 -26.38 -1.65
CA VAL A 437 -13.08 -27.31 -2.37
C VAL A 437 -12.29 -26.57 -3.46
N ALA A 438 -12.89 -25.58 -4.13
CA ALA A 438 -12.24 -24.78 -5.16
C ALA A 438 -11.03 -23.97 -4.65
N LEU A 439 -10.89 -23.72 -3.34
CA LEU A 439 -9.73 -23.04 -2.75
C LEU A 439 -8.40 -23.74 -3.07
N SER A 440 -8.42 -25.05 -3.32
CA SER A 440 -7.24 -25.84 -3.72
C SER A 440 -6.77 -25.64 -5.16
N THR A 441 -7.60 -25.03 -6.00
CA THR A 441 -7.37 -24.92 -7.45
C THR A 441 -6.89 -23.54 -7.91
N VAL A 442 -6.89 -22.58 -6.97
CA VAL A 442 -6.52 -21.19 -7.21
C VAL A 442 -5.15 -20.86 -6.63
N PRO A 443 -4.37 -19.99 -7.30
CA PRO A 443 -3.08 -19.54 -6.79
C PRO A 443 -3.28 -18.65 -5.55
N GLY A 444 -2.27 -18.64 -4.68
CA GLY A 444 -2.28 -17.82 -3.44
C GLY A 444 -1.97 -18.60 -2.17
N VAL A 445 -1.83 -19.93 -2.26
CA VAL A 445 -1.59 -20.84 -1.11
C VAL A 445 -0.34 -21.67 -1.43
N LYS A 446 0.81 -21.30 -0.85
CA LYS A 446 2.11 -21.98 -1.09
C LYS A 446 2.57 -22.73 0.16
N GLY A 447 2.65 -24.06 0.09
CA GLY A 447 3.35 -24.88 1.10
C GLY A 447 2.52 -25.34 2.31
N THR A 448 1.23 -24.99 2.40
CA THR A 448 0.29 -25.55 3.40
C THR A 448 -1.08 -25.75 2.78
N SER A 449 -1.94 -26.59 3.38
CA SER A 449 -3.30 -26.80 2.88
C SER A 449 -4.16 -25.53 3.00
N PRO A 450 -4.96 -25.18 1.97
CA PRO A 450 -5.93 -24.09 2.06
C PRO A 450 -7.03 -24.37 3.07
N PHE A 451 -7.25 -25.64 3.44
CA PHE A 451 -8.32 -26.09 4.31
C PHE A 451 -7.90 -25.99 5.79
N ASN A 452 -7.71 -24.74 6.24
CA ASN A 452 -7.29 -24.41 7.59
C ASN A 452 -8.39 -23.76 8.43
N GLU A 453 -8.08 -23.50 9.70
CA GLU A 453 -8.99 -22.90 10.68
C GLU A 453 -9.67 -21.61 10.21
N ILE A 454 -8.97 -20.73 9.49
CA ILE A 454 -9.53 -19.46 9.00
C ILE A 454 -10.58 -19.69 7.92
N THR A 455 -10.31 -20.58 6.97
CA THR A 455 -11.26 -20.88 5.89
C THR A 455 -12.52 -21.55 6.44
N VAL A 456 -12.36 -22.46 7.40
CA VAL A 456 -13.49 -23.10 8.09
C VAL A 456 -14.28 -22.03 8.87
N ALA A 457 -13.62 -21.25 9.73
CA ALA A 457 -14.27 -20.20 10.51
C ALA A 457 -15.01 -19.19 9.62
N THR A 458 -14.46 -18.84 8.45
CA THR A 458 -15.12 -17.97 7.46
C THR A 458 -16.49 -18.46 7.05
N ALA A 459 -16.62 -19.76 6.73
CA ALA A 459 -17.91 -20.33 6.39
C ALA A 459 -18.84 -20.44 7.62
N MET A 460 -18.29 -20.85 8.77
CA MET A 460 -19.10 -21.11 9.96
C MET A 460 -19.66 -19.83 10.58
N VAL A 461 -18.85 -18.77 10.73
CA VAL A 461 -19.33 -17.47 11.24
C VAL A 461 -20.42 -16.90 10.33
N ALA A 462 -20.26 -17.03 9.00
CA ALA A 462 -21.26 -16.55 8.04
C ALA A 462 -22.63 -17.21 8.21
N MET A 463 -22.67 -18.52 8.49
CA MET A 463 -23.89 -19.26 8.77
C MET A 463 -24.45 -18.96 10.17
N LEU A 464 -23.58 -18.88 11.18
CA LEU A 464 -23.97 -18.58 12.56
C LEU A 464 -24.60 -17.18 12.69
N ASP A 465 -24.03 -16.16 12.05
CA ASP A 465 -24.56 -14.79 12.00
C ASP A 465 -25.99 -14.72 11.45
N ARG A 466 -26.40 -15.69 10.64
CA ARG A 466 -27.72 -15.78 10.02
C ARG A 466 -28.63 -16.83 10.66
N GLY A 467 -28.19 -17.45 11.75
CA GLY A 467 -28.97 -18.47 12.46
C GLY A 467 -29.11 -19.80 11.69
N HIS A 468 -28.24 -20.08 10.71
CA HIS A 468 -28.27 -21.31 9.93
C HIS A 468 -27.60 -22.49 10.66
N TYR A 469 -28.02 -22.79 11.90
CA TYR A 469 -27.34 -23.75 12.79
C TYR A 469 -27.26 -25.18 12.22
N ASP A 470 -28.36 -25.68 11.65
CA ASP A 470 -28.38 -26.98 10.97
C ASP A 470 -27.51 -26.99 9.69
N GLY A 471 -27.40 -25.83 9.02
CA GLY A 471 -26.45 -25.61 7.93
C GLY A 471 -24.99 -25.76 8.38
N VAL A 472 -24.65 -25.19 9.54
CA VAL A 472 -23.31 -25.34 10.17
C VAL A 472 -23.00 -26.80 10.42
N VAL A 473 -23.95 -27.55 11.02
CA VAL A 473 -23.78 -28.98 11.32
C VAL A 473 -23.54 -29.78 10.03
N ARG A 474 -24.37 -29.58 9.01
CA ARG A 474 -24.21 -30.29 7.72
C ARG A 474 -22.91 -29.94 7.03
N LEU A 475 -22.54 -28.66 6.98
CA LEU A 475 -21.31 -28.21 6.34
C LEU A 475 -20.09 -28.80 7.05
N ALA A 476 -20.00 -28.66 8.37
CA ALA A 476 -18.89 -29.18 9.16
C ALA A 476 -18.76 -30.71 9.03
N ALA A 477 -19.87 -31.44 9.12
CA ALA A 477 -19.87 -32.90 8.94
C ALA A 477 -19.39 -33.30 7.54
N ARG A 478 -19.79 -32.56 6.50
CA ARG A 478 -19.39 -32.82 5.12
C ARG A 478 -17.92 -32.52 4.87
N LEU A 479 -17.40 -31.39 5.39
CA LEU A 479 -15.96 -31.09 5.31
C LEU A 479 -15.14 -32.16 6.03
N LEU A 480 -15.58 -32.62 7.21
CA LEU A 480 -14.96 -33.74 7.93
C LEU A 480 -15.04 -35.06 7.17
N ALA A 481 -16.10 -35.33 6.42
CA ALA A 481 -16.21 -36.55 5.63
C ALA A 481 -15.34 -36.52 4.36
N GLU A 482 -15.35 -35.39 3.63
CA GLU A 482 -14.75 -35.27 2.30
C GLU A 482 -13.25 -34.90 2.34
N LEU A 483 -12.78 -34.21 3.38
CA LEU A 483 -11.43 -33.62 3.42
C LEU A 483 -10.50 -34.23 4.49
N THR A 484 -10.96 -35.22 5.25
CA THR A 484 -10.14 -35.89 6.28
C THR A 484 -9.40 -37.12 5.73
N LYS A 485 -9.88 -37.73 4.64
CA LYS A 485 -9.18 -38.81 3.94
C LYS A 485 -8.32 -38.20 2.83
N GLY A 486 -7.04 -37.99 3.12
CA GLY A 486 -6.07 -37.52 2.14
C GLY A 486 -5.71 -38.66 1.18
N ASP A 487 -6.38 -38.77 0.04
CA ASP A 487 -5.98 -39.68 -1.05
C ASP A 487 -4.74 -39.14 -1.78
N GLY A 488 -3.65 -38.80 -1.06
CA GLY A 488 -2.32 -38.44 -1.56
C GLY A 488 -2.18 -37.30 -2.61
N HIS A 489 -3.26 -36.83 -3.21
CA HIS A 489 -3.33 -35.94 -4.37
C HIS A 489 -4.26 -34.74 -4.10
N ARG A 490 -5.08 -34.81 -3.04
CA ARG A 490 -5.94 -33.71 -2.59
C ARG A 490 -5.42 -33.15 -1.27
N PRO A 491 -5.36 -31.82 -1.11
CA PRO A 491 -5.06 -31.24 0.19
C PRO A 491 -6.11 -31.67 1.21
N SER A 492 -5.68 -32.08 2.41
CA SER A 492 -6.56 -32.46 3.51
C SER A 492 -6.82 -31.26 4.43
N LEU A 493 -7.80 -31.37 5.32
CA LEU A 493 -7.93 -30.43 6.45
C LEU A 493 -6.63 -30.39 7.25
N THR A 494 -6.19 -29.19 7.65
CA THR A 494 -5.13 -29.06 8.66
C THR A 494 -5.66 -29.53 10.02
N ARG A 495 -4.76 -29.81 10.97
CA ARG A 495 -5.16 -30.15 12.36
C ARG A 495 -6.08 -29.08 12.94
N ASP A 496 -5.76 -27.80 12.74
CA ASP A 496 -6.58 -26.70 13.23
C ASP A 496 -7.91 -26.56 12.46
N GLY A 497 -7.92 -26.83 11.15
CA GLY A 497 -9.15 -26.89 10.37
C GLY A 497 -10.08 -28.01 10.83
N TYR A 498 -9.54 -29.18 11.16
CA TYR A 498 -10.28 -30.32 11.71
C TYR A 498 -10.90 -29.99 13.07
N SER A 499 -10.11 -29.45 14.00
CA SER A 499 -10.58 -29.01 15.32
C SER A 499 -11.65 -27.93 15.22
N MET A 500 -11.49 -26.95 14.33
CA MET A 500 -12.50 -25.91 14.08
C MET A 500 -13.80 -26.49 13.48
N CYS A 501 -13.73 -27.51 12.62
CA CYS A 501 -14.93 -28.19 12.12
C CYS A 501 -15.68 -28.91 13.26
N ILE A 502 -14.96 -29.56 14.19
CA ILE A 502 -15.58 -30.21 15.34
C ILE A 502 -16.21 -29.17 16.27
N ALA A 503 -15.52 -28.07 16.56
CA ALA A 503 -16.04 -26.96 17.35
C ALA A 503 -17.33 -26.40 16.74
N ALA A 504 -17.34 -26.15 15.42
CA ALA A 504 -18.51 -25.68 14.70
C ALA A 504 -19.66 -26.71 14.71
N LEU A 505 -19.36 -28.01 14.57
CA LEU A 505 -20.36 -29.07 14.62
C LEU A 505 -21.02 -29.15 15.99
N LEU A 506 -20.23 -29.09 17.07
CA LEU A 506 -20.71 -29.05 18.44
C LEU A 506 -21.59 -27.82 18.67
N LEU A 507 -21.09 -26.64 18.30
CA LEU A 507 -21.78 -25.36 18.45
C LEU A 507 -23.10 -25.32 17.68
N GLY A 508 -23.10 -25.75 16.41
CA GLY A 508 -24.31 -25.80 15.59
C GLY A 508 -25.35 -26.78 16.14
N ALA A 509 -24.92 -27.96 16.59
CA ALA A 509 -25.80 -28.95 17.20
C ALA A 509 -26.44 -28.41 18.49
N LEU A 510 -25.63 -27.79 19.36
CA LEU A 510 -26.08 -27.17 20.60
C LEU A 510 -27.13 -26.08 20.35
N LEU A 511 -26.85 -25.14 19.45
CA LEU A 511 -27.74 -24.02 19.13
C LEU A 511 -29.01 -24.46 18.39
N SER A 512 -28.98 -25.59 17.69
CA SER A 512 -30.16 -26.21 17.08
C SER A 512 -31.00 -27.05 18.03
N GLY A 513 -30.52 -27.31 19.26
CA GLY A 513 -31.18 -28.20 20.23
C GLY A 513 -31.00 -29.70 19.95
N ASP A 514 -30.15 -30.12 19.00
CA ASP A 514 -29.82 -31.52 18.72
C ASP A 514 -28.82 -32.05 19.75
N TYR A 515 -29.25 -32.18 21.00
CA TYR A 515 -28.43 -32.63 22.11
C TYR A 515 -27.92 -34.06 21.95
N ALA A 516 -28.68 -34.95 21.28
CA ALA A 516 -28.23 -36.30 20.97
C ALA A 516 -26.97 -36.29 20.07
N ARG A 517 -26.86 -35.31 19.16
CA ARG A 517 -25.64 -35.12 18.36
C ARG A 517 -24.50 -34.48 19.18
N VAL A 518 -24.80 -33.59 20.11
CA VAL A 518 -23.80 -33.04 21.05
C VAL A 518 -23.17 -34.19 21.85
N THR A 519 -23.98 -35.07 22.47
CA THR A 519 -23.52 -36.24 23.22
C THR A 519 -22.65 -37.16 22.36
N ARG A 520 -23.16 -37.58 21.19
CA ARG A 520 -22.39 -38.44 20.26
C ARG A 520 -21.06 -37.82 19.83
N THR A 521 -20.99 -36.50 19.72
CA THR A 521 -19.75 -35.80 19.35
C THR A 521 -18.74 -35.87 20.49
N PHE A 522 -19.16 -35.61 21.73
CA PHE A 522 -18.29 -35.76 22.91
C PHE A 522 -17.81 -37.20 23.09
N GLU A 523 -18.72 -38.17 23.00
CA GLU A 523 -18.38 -39.60 23.10
C GLU A 523 -17.35 -40.01 22.05
N ARG A 524 -17.52 -39.56 20.80
CA ARG A 524 -16.56 -39.82 19.73
C ARG A 524 -15.19 -39.22 20.03
N LEU A 525 -15.13 -37.99 20.55
CA LEU A 525 -13.86 -37.33 20.91
C LEU A 525 -13.15 -38.06 22.05
N LEU A 526 -13.89 -38.45 23.08
CA LEU A 526 -13.36 -39.20 24.22
C LEU A 526 -12.82 -40.57 23.78
N ARG A 527 -13.53 -41.30 22.91
CA ARG A 527 -13.08 -42.59 22.36
C ARG A 527 -11.85 -42.45 21.47
N GLN A 528 -11.87 -41.54 20.49
CA GLN A 528 -10.76 -41.34 19.55
C GLN A 528 -9.43 -40.99 20.23
N GLN A 529 -9.49 -40.28 21.35
CA GLN A 529 -8.32 -39.86 22.10
C GLN A 529 -7.85 -40.90 23.14
N ALA A 530 -8.78 -41.71 23.66
CA ALA A 530 -8.44 -42.87 24.50
C ALA A 530 -7.72 -43.96 23.68
N ASP A 531 -8.15 -44.19 22.44
CA ASP A 531 -7.49 -45.13 21.51
C ASP A 531 -6.06 -44.71 21.13
N GLY A 532 -5.73 -43.42 21.32
CA GLY A 532 -4.40 -42.85 21.08
C GLY A 532 -3.38 -43.07 22.22
N GLY A 533 -3.78 -43.75 23.31
CA GLY A 533 -2.90 -44.09 24.44
C GLY A 533 -2.49 -42.90 25.32
N ALA A 534 -3.11 -41.73 25.17
CA ALA A 534 -2.84 -40.56 25.98
C ALA A 534 -3.52 -40.66 27.37
N PRO A 535 -2.91 -40.12 28.44
CA PRO A 535 -3.55 -40.09 29.76
C PRO A 535 -4.83 -39.25 29.74
N ALA A 536 -5.85 -39.67 30.50
CA ALA A 536 -7.19 -39.07 30.49
C ALA A 536 -7.18 -37.54 30.68
N ASP A 537 -6.39 -37.03 31.62
CA ASP A 537 -6.28 -35.58 31.87
C ASP A 537 -5.74 -34.79 30.67
N ALA A 538 -4.84 -35.38 29.87
CA ALA A 538 -4.32 -34.74 28.67
C ALA A 538 -5.38 -34.70 27.57
N VAL A 539 -6.18 -35.75 27.44
CA VAL A 539 -7.33 -35.82 26.51
C VAL A 539 -8.35 -34.74 26.84
N LEU A 540 -8.72 -34.59 28.11
CA LEU A 540 -9.68 -33.59 28.56
C LEU A 540 -9.19 -32.16 28.29
N LYS A 541 -7.91 -31.88 28.58
CA LYS A 541 -7.28 -30.59 28.25
C LYS A 541 -7.26 -30.31 26.75
N ASP A 542 -7.01 -31.32 25.92
CA ASP A 542 -7.00 -31.17 24.45
C ASP A 542 -8.40 -30.89 23.90
N ILE A 543 -9.43 -31.61 24.36
CA ILE A 543 -10.84 -31.38 23.98
C ILE A 543 -11.26 -29.97 24.38
N ARG A 544 -10.97 -29.55 25.61
CA ARG A 544 -11.28 -28.19 26.08
C ARG A 544 -10.63 -27.14 25.17
N ARG A 545 -9.32 -27.21 24.99
CA ARG A 545 -8.55 -26.19 24.25
C ARG A 545 -8.88 -26.16 22.76
N ASN A 546 -9.01 -27.33 22.12
CA ASN A 546 -9.14 -27.42 20.67
C ASN A 546 -10.59 -27.44 20.19
N VAL A 547 -11.57 -27.71 21.05
CA VAL A 547 -12.98 -27.79 20.66
C VAL A 547 -13.82 -26.77 21.40
N LEU A 548 -13.80 -26.77 22.73
CA LEU A 548 -14.69 -25.93 23.54
C LEU A 548 -14.29 -24.45 23.52
N ASP A 549 -13.02 -24.14 23.78
CA ASP A 549 -12.51 -22.77 23.72
C ASP A 549 -12.67 -22.20 22.30
N ARG A 550 -12.46 -23.01 21.26
CA ARG A 550 -12.70 -22.61 19.86
C ARG A 550 -14.17 -22.37 19.55
N SER A 551 -15.09 -23.09 20.18
CA SER A 551 -16.53 -22.87 20.03
C SER A 551 -16.92 -21.50 20.61
N LEU A 552 -16.35 -21.13 21.77
CA LEU A 552 -16.52 -19.80 22.36
C LEU A 552 -15.97 -18.71 21.44
N VAL A 553 -14.74 -18.88 20.93
CA VAL A 553 -14.12 -17.91 20.00
C VAL A 553 -14.96 -17.76 18.72
N LEU A 554 -15.42 -18.88 18.15
CA LEU A 554 -16.23 -18.87 16.93
C LEU A 554 -17.54 -18.10 17.13
N PHE A 555 -18.22 -18.31 18.25
CA PHE A 555 -19.46 -17.61 18.56
C PHE A 555 -19.23 -16.14 18.96
N ALA A 556 -18.13 -15.81 19.62
CA ALA A 556 -17.77 -14.43 19.97
C ALA A 556 -17.56 -13.54 18.74
N MET A 557 -17.15 -14.11 17.60
CA MET A 557 -17.03 -13.38 16.32
C MET A 557 -18.37 -13.05 15.65
N THR A 558 -19.47 -13.66 16.09
CA THR A 558 -20.80 -13.41 15.52
C THR A 558 -21.41 -12.10 16.02
N GLY A 559 -22.38 -11.53 15.30
CA GLY A 559 -23.06 -10.28 15.67
C GLY A 559 -22.23 -9.01 15.43
N MET A 560 -21.08 -9.12 14.77
CA MET A 560 -20.17 -8.00 14.46
C MET A 560 -20.40 -7.43 13.05
N THR A 561 -21.61 -7.58 12.51
CA THR A 561 -21.97 -7.16 11.13
C THR A 561 -21.75 -5.68 10.88
N HIS A 562 -21.90 -4.83 11.90
CA HIS A 562 -21.64 -3.39 11.86
C HIS A 562 -20.20 -3.01 11.49
N LEU A 563 -19.23 -3.92 11.66
CA LEU A 563 -17.83 -3.69 11.26
C LEU A 563 -17.63 -3.67 9.74
N ASN A 564 -18.58 -4.21 8.95
CA ASN A 564 -18.48 -4.35 7.49
C ASN A 564 -17.15 -4.99 7.04
N ALA A 565 -16.61 -5.91 7.84
CA ALA A 565 -15.33 -6.55 7.60
C ALA A 565 -15.27 -7.99 8.17
N PRO A 566 -16.26 -8.85 7.84
CA PRO A 566 -16.45 -10.13 8.53
C PRO A 566 -15.26 -11.09 8.36
N ILE A 567 -14.74 -11.23 7.15
CA ILE A 567 -13.58 -12.10 6.89
C ILE A 567 -12.34 -11.52 7.56
N ARG A 568 -12.16 -10.20 7.53
CA ARG A 568 -11.03 -9.55 8.19
C ARG A 568 -11.04 -9.81 9.69
N LEU A 569 -12.20 -9.74 10.35
CA LEU A 569 -12.31 -10.03 11.78
C LEU A 569 -11.77 -11.43 12.11
N ILE A 570 -12.09 -12.42 11.28
CA ILE A 570 -11.65 -13.80 11.44
C ILE A 570 -10.13 -13.91 11.33
N PHE A 571 -9.53 -13.22 10.35
CA PHE A 571 -8.08 -13.13 10.23
C PHE A 571 -7.44 -12.42 11.43
N ASP A 572 -8.05 -11.35 11.94
CA ASP A 572 -7.54 -10.58 13.09
C ASP A 572 -7.62 -11.37 14.40
N VAL A 573 -8.60 -12.27 14.54
CA VAL A 573 -8.83 -13.08 15.76
C VAL A 573 -8.06 -14.41 15.72
N LEU A 574 -8.01 -15.09 14.56
CA LEU A 574 -7.43 -16.43 14.44
C LEU A 574 -6.06 -16.44 13.76
N GLY A 575 -5.69 -15.40 13.02
CA GLY A 575 -4.43 -15.35 12.28
C GLY A 575 -3.23 -15.03 13.16
N SER A 576 -2.15 -15.79 13.00
CA SER A 576 -0.80 -15.45 13.49
C SER A 576 -0.02 -14.62 12.46
N GLU A 577 1.10 -14.00 12.86
CA GLU A 577 1.97 -13.26 11.93
C GLU A 577 2.40 -14.11 10.72
N SER A 578 2.64 -15.41 10.92
CA SER A 578 2.97 -16.37 9.86
C SER A 578 1.83 -16.59 8.85
N VAL A 579 0.58 -16.52 9.32
CA VAL A 579 -0.62 -16.62 8.47
C VAL A 579 -0.77 -15.34 7.64
N TYR A 580 -0.50 -14.16 8.20
CA TYR A 580 -0.53 -12.91 7.41
C TYR A 580 0.50 -12.92 6.30
N SER A 581 1.75 -13.30 6.58
CA SER A 581 2.79 -13.40 5.55
C SER A 581 2.43 -14.38 4.43
N TYR A 582 1.64 -15.41 4.76
CA TYR A 582 1.21 -16.45 3.82
C TYR A 582 0.25 -15.93 2.76
N TYR A 583 -0.70 -15.07 3.15
CA TYR A 583 -1.72 -14.53 2.24
C TYR A 583 -1.32 -13.18 1.62
N GLU A 584 -0.34 -12.47 2.19
CA GLU A 584 0.16 -11.18 1.69
C GLU A 584 1.04 -11.27 0.43
N GLU A 585 1.71 -12.40 0.17
CA GLU A 585 2.59 -12.55 -0.99
C GLU A 585 1.86 -12.86 -2.31
N GLY A 586 0.59 -13.31 -2.24
CA GLY A 586 -0.14 -13.87 -3.38
C GLY A 586 -1.35 -13.05 -3.86
N ASP A 587 -2.04 -12.37 -2.95
CA ASP A 587 -3.18 -11.49 -3.23
C ASP A 587 -3.00 -10.22 -2.40
N ASP A 588 -3.46 -9.06 -2.89
CA ASP A 588 -3.45 -7.75 -2.20
C ASP A 588 -4.34 -7.78 -0.92
N PHE A 589 -4.19 -8.78 -0.04
CA PHE A 589 -4.83 -8.84 1.25
C PHE A 589 -4.25 -7.73 2.11
N GLU A 590 -5.13 -6.88 2.60
CA GLU A 590 -4.81 -5.70 3.38
C GLU A 590 -4.34 -6.06 4.81
N GLY A 591 -3.36 -6.94 4.98
CA GLY A 591 -2.77 -7.35 6.28
C GLY A 591 -1.79 -6.33 6.88
N ARG A 592 -1.19 -5.48 6.03
CA ARG A 592 -0.26 -4.42 6.46
C ARG A 592 -0.94 -3.08 6.57
N GLN A 593 -0.67 -2.34 7.64
CA GLN A 593 -1.15 -0.97 7.78
C GLN A 593 -0.61 -0.21 6.58
N ARG A 594 -1.50 0.39 5.77
CA ARG A 594 -1.08 1.20 4.63
C ARG A 594 0.07 2.08 5.15
N LEU A 595 1.22 2.02 4.48
CA LEU A 595 2.40 2.88 4.72
C LEU A 595 3.40 2.42 5.79
N THR A 596 3.20 1.26 6.41
CA THR A 596 4.22 0.66 7.28
C THR A 596 4.38 -0.81 6.95
N ASN A 597 5.60 -1.35 7.12
CA ASN A 597 5.79 -2.81 7.20
C ASN A 597 5.24 -3.39 8.52
N LYS A 598 4.50 -2.61 9.32
CA LYS A 598 3.89 -3.06 10.56
C LYS A 598 2.52 -3.65 10.26
N HIS A 599 2.22 -4.74 10.96
CA HIS A 599 0.90 -5.35 10.95
C HIS A 599 -0.17 -4.31 11.32
N ARG A 600 -1.34 -4.40 10.67
CA ARG A 600 -2.48 -3.57 11.03
C ARG A 600 -2.85 -3.79 12.49
N ARG A 601 -3.43 -2.75 13.10
CA ARG A 601 -4.12 -2.94 14.37
C ARG A 601 -5.26 -3.94 14.14
N PRO A 602 -5.31 -5.04 14.91
CA PRO A 602 -6.36 -6.03 14.78
C PRO A 602 -7.72 -5.39 15.12
N LEU A 603 -8.78 -5.84 14.45
CA LEU A 603 -10.14 -5.52 14.87
C LEU A 603 -10.36 -5.99 16.32
N TYR A 604 -11.02 -5.14 17.10
CA TYR A 604 -11.29 -5.39 18.50
C TYR A 604 -12.71 -5.92 18.67
N ILE A 605 -12.86 -7.06 19.34
CA ILE A 605 -14.17 -7.54 19.81
C ILE A 605 -14.36 -7.01 21.24
N PRO A 606 -15.40 -6.21 21.52
CA PRO A 606 -15.65 -5.70 22.86
C PRO A 606 -15.82 -6.84 23.89
N PRO A 607 -15.21 -6.76 25.09
CA PRO A 607 -15.37 -7.77 26.13
C PRO A 607 -16.82 -7.97 26.54
N GLN A 608 -17.63 -6.91 26.52
CA GLN A 608 -19.07 -7.01 26.79
C GLN A 608 -19.78 -7.87 25.74
N HIS A 609 -19.39 -7.75 24.47
CA HIS A 609 -19.92 -8.58 23.38
C HIS A 609 -19.51 -10.04 23.53
N CYS A 610 -18.22 -10.29 23.80
CA CYS A 610 -17.72 -11.64 24.10
C CYS A 610 -18.48 -12.27 25.27
N HIS A 611 -18.66 -11.52 26.36
CA HIS A 611 -19.37 -11.99 27.55
C HIS A 611 -20.84 -12.30 27.25
N ALA A 612 -21.55 -11.43 26.51
CA ALA A 612 -22.95 -11.67 26.13
C ALA A 612 -23.12 -12.95 25.28
N ASN A 613 -22.23 -13.15 24.30
CA ASN A 613 -22.24 -14.35 23.47
C ASN A 613 -21.88 -15.61 24.28
N ASN A 614 -20.85 -15.53 25.14
CA ASN A 614 -20.46 -16.62 26.02
C ASN A 614 -21.57 -16.97 27.02
N ALA A 615 -22.28 -15.98 27.57
CA ALA A 615 -23.40 -16.20 28.49
C ALA A 615 -24.57 -16.89 27.80
N THR A 616 -24.79 -16.61 26.51
CA THR A 616 -25.78 -17.33 25.69
C THR A 616 -25.39 -18.79 25.51
N LEU A 617 -24.11 -19.08 25.24
CA LEU A 617 -23.63 -20.47 25.17
C LEU A 617 -23.66 -21.18 26.51
N ALA A 618 -23.32 -20.49 27.60
CA ALA A 618 -23.39 -21.02 28.96
C ALA A 618 -24.81 -21.51 29.29
N LYS A 619 -25.83 -20.71 28.92
CA LYS A 619 -27.24 -21.13 29.05
C LYS A 619 -27.55 -22.36 28.20
N ALA A 620 -27.14 -22.37 26.93
CA ALA A 620 -27.41 -23.49 26.03
C ALA A 620 -26.75 -24.79 26.52
N PHE A 621 -25.50 -24.73 26.99
CA PHE A 621 -24.80 -25.86 27.60
C PHE A 621 -25.42 -26.28 28.94
N GLY A 622 -25.93 -25.34 29.75
CA GLY A 622 -26.64 -25.66 30.99
C GLY A 622 -27.94 -26.44 30.74
N LEU A 623 -28.70 -26.06 29.71
CA LEU A 623 -29.89 -26.81 29.28
C LEU A 623 -29.54 -28.22 28.78
N TYR A 624 -28.48 -28.33 27.99
CA TYR A 624 -27.94 -29.63 27.56
C TYR A 624 -27.57 -30.51 28.75
N GLN A 625 -26.87 -29.95 29.75
CA GLN A 625 -26.45 -30.67 30.95
C GLN A 625 -27.64 -31.22 31.74
N LYS A 626 -28.69 -30.43 31.96
CA LYS A 626 -29.92 -30.89 32.62
C LYS A 626 -30.56 -32.07 31.93
N GLN A 627 -30.56 -32.06 30.59
CA GLN A 627 -31.09 -33.17 29.82
C GLN A 627 -30.19 -34.41 29.94
N LEU A 628 -28.88 -34.23 30.05
CA LEU A 628 -27.91 -35.32 30.19
C LEU A 628 -27.92 -35.98 31.58
N GLU A 629 -28.28 -35.25 32.63
CA GLU A 629 -28.45 -35.81 34.00
C GLU A 629 -29.56 -36.87 34.09
N SER A 630 -30.45 -36.91 33.09
CA SER A 630 -31.45 -37.98 32.95
C SER A 630 -30.90 -39.29 32.37
N GLU A 631 -29.69 -39.30 31.80
CA GLU A 631 -29.03 -40.45 31.15
C GLU A 631 -27.70 -40.77 31.87
N LYS A 632 -27.60 -41.90 32.58
CA LYS A 632 -26.47 -42.21 33.50
C LYS A 632 -25.30 -42.92 32.80
N ASP A 633 -24.13 -42.26 32.78
CA ASP A 633 -22.76 -42.78 33.07
C ASP A 633 -21.65 -42.00 32.34
N THR A 634 -21.96 -41.35 31.21
CA THR A 634 -21.04 -40.48 30.44
C THR A 634 -21.06 -39.01 30.91
N THR A 635 -21.88 -38.72 31.93
CA THR A 635 -22.30 -37.39 32.37
C THR A 635 -21.23 -36.61 33.12
N ALA A 636 -20.52 -37.25 34.07
CA ALA A 636 -19.64 -36.54 34.99
C ALA A 636 -18.44 -35.87 34.28
N THR A 637 -17.77 -36.59 33.38
CA THR A 637 -16.61 -36.07 32.64
C THR A 637 -16.97 -34.89 31.73
N ILE A 638 -18.11 -34.99 31.02
CA ILE A 638 -18.60 -33.91 30.16
C ILE A 638 -19.00 -32.71 31.03
N SER A 639 -19.64 -32.94 32.17
CA SER A 639 -20.03 -31.89 33.12
C SER A 639 -18.82 -31.08 33.61
N THR A 640 -17.74 -31.76 34.00
CA THR A 640 -16.50 -31.12 34.45
C THR A 640 -15.88 -30.28 33.33
N LEU A 641 -15.79 -30.82 32.11
CA LEU A 641 -15.27 -30.10 30.96
C LEU A 641 -16.06 -28.81 30.67
N LEU A 642 -17.39 -28.90 30.67
CA LEU A 642 -18.26 -27.75 30.42
C LEU A 642 -18.13 -26.71 31.54
N ALA A 643 -18.15 -27.14 32.81
CA ALA A 643 -18.01 -26.25 33.96
C ALA A 643 -16.67 -25.50 33.95
N GLU A 644 -15.56 -26.20 33.68
CA GLU A 644 -14.23 -25.58 33.57
C GLU A 644 -14.15 -24.58 32.40
N THR A 645 -14.73 -24.94 31.26
CA THR A 645 -14.73 -24.08 30.06
C THR A 645 -15.53 -22.80 30.34
N MET A 646 -16.75 -22.92 30.89
CA MET A 646 -17.59 -21.74 31.18
C MET A 646 -16.98 -20.86 32.27
N THR A 647 -16.34 -21.45 33.28
CA THR A 647 -15.61 -20.71 34.32
C THR A 647 -14.44 -19.94 33.72
N THR A 648 -13.65 -20.58 32.84
CA THR A 648 -12.54 -19.92 32.13
C THR A 648 -13.03 -18.83 31.20
N GLY A 649 -14.19 -19.03 30.56
CA GLY A 649 -14.86 -18.04 29.72
C GLY A 649 -15.51 -16.87 30.48
N GLY A 650 -15.44 -16.87 31.82
CA GLY A 650 -16.01 -15.82 32.66
C GLY A 650 -17.54 -15.83 32.75
N VAL A 651 -18.17 -16.98 32.44
CA VAL A 651 -19.65 -17.16 32.39
C VAL A 651 -20.11 -18.40 33.15
N GLY A 652 -19.32 -18.81 34.14
CA GLY A 652 -19.60 -20.00 34.96
C GLY A 652 -20.87 -19.85 35.80
N MET A 653 -21.19 -18.63 36.25
CA MET A 653 -22.40 -18.36 37.04
C MET A 653 -23.67 -18.56 36.22
N GLU A 654 -23.70 -18.09 34.98
CA GLU A 654 -24.82 -18.24 34.06
C GLU A 654 -25.06 -19.71 33.70
N TYR A 655 -23.99 -20.48 33.54
CA TYR A 655 -24.04 -21.93 33.35
C TYR A 655 -24.65 -22.63 34.58
N LEU A 656 -24.11 -22.36 35.78
CA LEU A 656 -24.60 -22.98 37.03
C LEU A 656 -26.05 -22.62 37.34
N GLN A 657 -26.43 -21.34 37.17
CA GLN A 657 -27.82 -20.90 37.35
C GLN A 657 -28.77 -21.66 36.44
N THR A 658 -28.39 -21.89 35.18
CA THR A 658 -29.23 -22.62 34.23
C THR A 658 -29.39 -24.10 34.58
N ILE A 659 -28.38 -24.70 35.22
CA ILE A 659 -28.46 -26.09 35.68
C ILE A 659 -29.32 -26.21 36.94
N MET A 660 -29.26 -25.22 37.83
CA MET A 660 -29.97 -25.23 39.10
C MET A 660 -31.45 -24.82 39.01
N CYS A 661 -31.81 -23.97 38.05
CA CYS A 661 -33.17 -23.47 37.81
C CYS A 661 -33.79 -24.18 36.63
#